data_AF-A0A7J5VAN5-F1
#
_entry.id   AF-A0A7J5VAN5-F1
#
_cell.length_a   1.000
_cell.length_b   1.000
_cell.length_c   1.000
_cell.angle_alpha   90.00
_cell.angle_beta   90.00
_cell.angle_gamma   90.00
#
_symmetry.space_group_name_H-M   'P 1'
#
loop_
_entity.id
_entity.type
_entity.pdbx_description
1 polymer ?
#
loop_
_entity_poly.entity_id
_entity_poly.type
_entity_poly.pdbx_seq_one_letter_code
_entity_poly.pdbx_strand_id
1 'polypeptide(L)'
;MSAYRKILVVFLALILSSCMAKPVLTVKDANMSREIKQKAPIVSKIDISPDGRYALTGSFDSFILWDIQRGKKLGTFMHKGSLDPINVAFSPDGKYFASGGKGTKLWNFATGEEIMTFDEEDAASVVFSPDGKHLLSGGPNLNFNPFVKDKESRMKIYRVSTGELVRDFKLKIPQRIYSVAYSPDGRRILSGDSAGQMKLWDIASGREVTSVMATRGFVKVVRSLAFSPDGRHAVSGGSDNRVIIWNATDLTPIKTFVSPDSSTGLLSGIQSVAFSPDGKYVLSGRMDGKINIWDIASGSEWKNLSGHSSWEYGTSAKYFSDGRHVISAGDASTRIWDVAAGEEVASMIAFEDGEWIVTTANGYYNSSPKGDQYLNVKVGGKDYTIEQLRESFYRPDVAMAALSGGSLKGLKNVANVKPPPDVAIVDTPKSIDKSDAAITLKITDTGGGIGDIRLYLNGSAVMLDSTRGVKIVTANQNEIFKTYKLKLSSGLNSIRAIAFNADNTMQSSGAIYEITASFKSTGKPSLYALVIGINEYKNPKLQLNYAVADATLFANTLKKVASALFDKVEVKTLSSTEETTRENILKELKAMQSLNPDDLFVLYVASHGTVDDGEYFLITSNVGSTRTEKLKTDAIGQTIFKELVGNIPATKKLIIIDTCNAGALGEAIQVAMLTRGMSEDTAMKILSRAVGSTILSASTSLQEALEGYQGHGLFTYVLTEGLKGKADKGNTGYVRTTELADYVDNEVPMLAEKIFKKAQYPTISISGQAFPIGKVR
;
A
#
# COMPACT_ATOMS: atom_id res chain seq x y z
N MET A 1 -19.14 48.30 -4.24
CA MET A 1 -19.51 47.17 -3.34
C MET A 1 -20.00 45.91 -4.07
N SER A 2 -20.78 45.97 -5.17
CA SER A 2 -21.26 44.73 -5.84
C SER A 2 -20.18 43.99 -6.65
N ALA A 3 -19.17 44.70 -7.18
CA ALA A 3 -18.02 44.08 -7.85
C ALA A 3 -17.15 43.24 -6.89
N TYR A 4 -16.88 43.74 -5.67
CA TYR A 4 -16.18 42.99 -4.62
C TYR A 4 -16.96 41.77 -4.14
N ARG A 5 -18.30 41.84 -4.06
CA ARG A 5 -19.16 40.67 -3.74
C ARG A 5 -19.11 39.58 -4.81
N LYS A 6 -19.13 39.96 -6.09
CA LYS A 6 -19.01 38.99 -7.19
C LYS A 6 -17.61 38.37 -7.23
N ILE A 7 -16.56 39.15 -6.99
CA ILE A 7 -15.19 38.64 -6.91
C ILE A 7 -15.04 37.69 -5.71
N LEU A 8 -15.57 38.02 -4.52
CA LEU A 8 -15.48 37.16 -3.33
C LEU A 8 -16.29 35.86 -3.47
N VAL A 9 -17.46 35.90 -4.13
CA VAL A 9 -18.28 34.70 -4.40
C VAL A 9 -17.66 33.84 -5.50
N VAL A 10 -17.02 34.45 -6.50
CA VAL A 10 -16.24 33.72 -7.52
C VAL A 10 -14.94 33.15 -6.90
N PHE A 11 -14.30 33.86 -5.96
CA PHE A 11 -13.15 33.37 -5.19
C PHE A 11 -13.53 32.22 -4.26
N LEU A 12 -14.65 32.31 -3.53
CA LEU A 12 -15.17 31.20 -2.71
C LEU A 12 -15.62 30.01 -3.57
N ALA A 13 -16.23 30.26 -4.73
CA ALA A 13 -16.57 29.20 -5.68
C ALA A 13 -15.33 28.54 -6.32
N LEU A 14 -14.23 29.28 -6.47
CA LEU A 14 -12.93 28.76 -6.91
C LEU A 14 -12.19 27.99 -5.81
N ILE A 15 -12.33 28.38 -4.53
CA ILE A 15 -11.78 27.65 -3.36
C ILE A 15 -12.54 26.33 -3.12
N LEU A 16 -13.84 26.29 -3.44
CA LEU A 16 -14.62 25.05 -3.45
C LEU A 16 -14.32 24.16 -4.67
N SER A 17 -13.61 24.67 -5.69
CA SER A 17 -13.22 23.92 -6.89
C SER A 17 -11.71 23.59 -6.91
N SER A 18 -11.19 22.96 -5.85
CA SER A 18 -10.50 21.67 -5.90
C SER A 18 -9.59 21.49 -4.68
N CYS A 19 -10.12 20.86 -3.62
CA CYS A 19 -9.32 20.29 -2.52
C CYS A 19 -8.48 19.06 -2.99
N MET A 20 -8.10 19.05 -4.26
CA MET A 20 -7.61 17.93 -5.02
C MET A 20 -6.42 18.39 -5.86
N ALA A 21 -5.26 17.75 -5.70
CA ALA A 21 -4.04 18.05 -6.45
C ALA A 21 -3.50 16.79 -7.12
N LYS A 22 -2.68 16.96 -8.17
CA LYS A 22 -1.85 15.88 -8.66
C LYS A 22 -0.52 15.95 -7.90
N PRO A 23 -0.16 14.93 -7.09
CA PRO A 23 1.11 14.93 -6.38
C PRO A 23 2.28 14.88 -7.36
N VAL A 24 3.34 15.64 -7.07
CA VAL A 24 4.54 15.69 -7.91
C VAL A 24 5.61 14.81 -7.31
N LEU A 25 5.76 13.60 -7.83
CA LEU A 25 6.74 12.64 -7.33
C LEU A 25 8.10 12.83 -8.02
N THR A 26 8.88 13.80 -7.54
CA THR A 26 10.26 13.97 -8.00
C THR A 26 11.13 12.79 -7.58
N VAL A 27 12.07 12.41 -8.44
CA VAL A 27 13.13 11.45 -8.15
C VAL A 27 14.45 12.18 -8.38
N LYS A 28 15.48 11.91 -7.59
CA LYS A 28 16.82 12.51 -7.81
C LYS A 28 17.43 12.09 -9.14
N ASP A 29 17.07 10.91 -9.62
CA ASP A 29 17.53 10.39 -10.91
C ASP A 29 16.88 11.18 -12.04
N ALA A 30 17.66 11.97 -12.77
CA ALA A 30 17.19 12.77 -13.89
C ALA A 30 16.62 11.93 -15.04
N ASN A 31 16.92 10.63 -15.09
CA ASN A 31 16.43 9.73 -16.11
C ASN A 31 15.03 9.16 -15.81
N MET A 32 14.47 9.42 -14.63
CA MET A 32 13.18 8.87 -14.21
C MET A 32 12.27 9.91 -13.57
N SER A 33 10.98 9.85 -13.91
CA SER A 33 9.93 10.52 -13.12
C SER A 33 8.74 9.60 -12.90
N ARG A 34 8.04 9.81 -11.79
CA ARG A 34 6.81 9.10 -11.45
C ARG A 34 5.65 10.08 -11.61
N GLU A 35 4.63 9.68 -12.37
CA GLU A 35 3.45 10.51 -12.60
C GLU A 35 2.21 9.84 -12.02
N ILE A 36 1.45 10.61 -11.24
CA ILE A 36 0.13 10.22 -10.76
C ILE A 36 -0.92 10.86 -11.66
N LYS A 37 -1.65 10.03 -12.40
CA LYS A 37 -2.61 10.44 -13.43
C LYS A 37 -3.86 11.09 -12.83
N GLN A 38 -4.28 10.64 -11.66
CA GLN A 38 -5.49 11.11 -10.97
C GLN A 38 -5.15 12.20 -9.96
N LYS A 39 -6.08 13.14 -9.75
CA LYS A 39 -5.98 14.02 -8.60
C LYS A 39 -6.28 13.23 -7.31
N ALA A 40 -5.65 13.64 -6.21
CA ALA A 40 -5.84 13.08 -4.88
C ALA A 40 -6.16 14.21 -3.87
N PRO A 41 -6.85 13.92 -2.76
CA PRO A 41 -7.14 14.90 -1.72
C PRO A 41 -5.85 15.51 -1.17
N ILE A 42 -5.82 16.84 -1.10
CA ILE A 42 -4.66 17.55 -0.55
C ILE A 42 -4.53 17.22 0.93
N VAL A 43 -3.34 16.81 1.35
CA VAL A 43 -2.96 16.66 2.75
C VAL A 43 -1.93 17.70 3.12
N SER A 44 -2.04 18.28 4.31
CA SER A 44 -1.10 19.33 4.78
C SER A 44 -0.94 19.41 6.28
N LYS A 45 -1.67 18.59 7.05
CA LYS A 45 -1.43 18.37 8.49
C LYS A 45 -0.96 16.95 8.69
N ILE A 46 -0.05 16.74 9.63
CA ILE A 46 0.49 15.41 9.90
C ILE A 46 0.81 15.24 11.38
N ASP A 47 0.59 14.03 11.87
CA ASP A 47 1.14 13.55 13.13
C ASP A 47 1.53 12.08 13.03
N ILE A 48 2.44 11.65 13.90
CA ILE A 48 2.99 10.29 13.92
C ILE A 48 2.77 9.67 15.30
N SER A 49 2.44 8.38 15.34
CA SER A 49 2.26 7.67 16.59
C SER A 49 3.57 7.61 17.40
N PRO A 50 3.50 7.50 18.74
CA PRO A 50 4.69 7.48 19.59
C PRO A 50 5.71 6.38 19.25
N ASP A 51 5.23 5.23 18.76
CA ASP A 51 6.05 4.11 18.31
C ASP A 51 6.61 4.27 16.88
N GLY A 52 6.25 5.35 16.17
CA GLY A 52 6.67 5.64 14.80
C GLY A 52 6.03 4.75 13.74
N ARG A 53 5.03 3.93 14.10
CA ARG A 53 4.42 2.94 13.19
C ARG A 53 3.27 3.49 12.36
N TYR A 54 2.54 4.46 12.87
CA TYR A 54 1.32 4.98 12.25
C TYR A 54 1.43 6.47 11.99
N ALA A 55 0.78 6.95 10.93
CA ALA A 55 0.69 8.37 10.63
C ALA A 55 -0.76 8.77 10.38
N LEU A 56 -1.12 9.97 10.84
CA LEU A 56 -2.36 10.65 10.50
C LEU A 56 -2.04 11.81 9.56
N THR A 57 -2.76 11.89 8.45
CA THR A 57 -2.59 12.98 7.48
C THR A 57 -3.91 13.66 7.22
N GLY A 58 -4.03 14.94 7.58
CA GLY A 58 -5.26 15.72 7.51
C GLY A 58 -5.47 16.42 6.17
N SER A 59 -6.68 16.29 5.63
CA SER A 59 -7.26 17.02 4.49
C SER A 59 -8.41 17.93 4.98
N PHE A 60 -9.19 18.55 4.10
CA PHE A 60 -10.22 19.56 4.48
C PHE A 60 -11.48 18.97 5.12
N ASP A 61 -11.88 17.79 4.67
CA ASP A 61 -13.14 17.14 5.03
C ASP A 61 -12.94 15.74 5.64
N SER A 62 -11.67 15.35 5.74
CA SER A 62 -11.27 14.02 6.16
C SER A 62 -9.81 14.00 6.59
N PHE A 63 -9.40 12.92 7.24
CA PHE A 63 -8.01 12.59 7.48
C PHE A 63 -7.79 11.10 7.25
N ILE A 64 -6.54 10.72 6.98
CA ILE A 64 -6.16 9.36 6.61
C ILE A 64 -5.27 8.78 7.70
N LEU A 65 -5.50 7.53 8.07
CA LEU A 65 -4.62 6.74 8.93
C LEU A 65 -3.80 5.76 8.09
N TRP A 66 -2.49 5.84 8.22
CA TRP A 66 -1.51 4.98 7.55
C TRP A 66 -0.84 4.03 8.54
N ASP A 67 -0.64 2.78 8.15
CA ASP A 67 0.36 1.88 8.74
C ASP A 67 1.65 2.03 7.91
N ILE A 68 2.62 2.75 8.47
CA ILE A 68 3.88 3.09 7.80
C ILE A 68 4.69 1.81 7.55
N GLN A 69 4.84 0.97 8.57
CA GLN A 69 5.65 -0.25 8.46
C GLN A 69 5.10 -1.20 7.41
N ARG A 70 3.77 -1.32 7.30
CA ARG A 70 3.12 -2.15 6.28
C ARG A 70 2.95 -1.44 4.93
N GLY A 71 3.26 -0.15 4.84
CA GLY A 71 3.05 0.66 3.65
C GLY A 71 1.61 0.56 3.13
N LYS A 72 0.63 0.74 4.02
CA LYS A 72 -0.81 0.56 3.71
C LYS A 72 -1.67 1.62 4.38
N LYS A 73 -2.72 2.05 3.68
CA LYS A 73 -3.81 2.84 4.27
C LYS A 73 -4.71 1.95 5.13
N LEU A 74 -4.97 2.36 6.37
CA LEU A 74 -5.90 1.67 7.27
C LEU A 74 -7.33 2.21 7.13
N GLY A 75 -7.48 3.52 6.95
CA GLY A 75 -8.81 4.12 6.82
C GLY A 75 -8.77 5.60 6.46
N THR A 76 -9.92 6.09 6.04
CA THR A 76 -10.21 7.52 5.84
C THR A 76 -11.37 7.89 6.75
N PHE A 77 -11.18 8.90 7.58
CA PHE A 77 -12.12 9.33 8.61
C PHE A 77 -12.70 10.68 8.21
N MET A 78 -14.03 10.78 8.17
CA MET A 78 -14.71 12.00 7.75
C MET A 78 -14.80 13.00 8.90
N HIS A 79 -14.39 14.24 8.65
CA HIS A 79 -14.55 15.38 9.56
C HIS A 79 -14.89 16.61 8.73
N LYS A 80 -16.18 16.77 8.42
CA LYS A 80 -16.67 17.78 7.47
C LYS A 80 -16.86 19.15 8.11
N GLY A 81 -16.84 20.19 7.27
CA GLY A 81 -17.25 21.55 7.64
C GLY A 81 -16.13 22.43 8.18
N SER A 82 -14.87 21.96 8.11
CA SER A 82 -13.69 22.80 8.33
C SER A 82 -13.39 23.65 7.09
N LEU A 83 -12.92 24.88 7.30
CA LEU A 83 -12.39 25.75 6.24
C LEU A 83 -10.89 25.54 6.00
N ASP A 84 -10.24 24.80 6.89
CA ASP A 84 -8.82 24.51 6.84
C ASP A 84 -8.60 22.99 6.90
N PRO A 85 -7.42 22.52 6.46
CA PRO A 85 -7.04 21.13 6.63
C PRO A 85 -7.12 20.70 8.10
N ILE A 86 -7.83 19.60 8.34
CA ILE A 86 -8.09 19.01 9.65
C ILE A 86 -6.78 18.77 10.37
N ASN A 87 -6.64 19.37 11.54
CA ASN A 87 -5.51 19.11 12.41
C ASN A 87 -5.69 17.74 13.07
N VAL A 88 -4.60 16.99 13.25
CA VAL A 88 -4.64 15.63 13.79
C VAL A 88 -3.54 15.48 14.84
N ALA A 89 -3.82 14.70 15.88
CA ALA A 89 -2.84 14.41 16.94
C ALA A 89 -3.05 12.99 17.49
N PHE A 90 -1.97 12.25 17.73
CA PHE A 90 -2.00 11.00 18.49
C PHE A 90 -1.88 11.27 19.99
N SER A 91 -2.53 10.43 20.80
CA SER A 91 -2.28 10.43 22.24
C SER A 91 -0.88 9.83 22.53
N PRO A 92 -0.18 10.29 23.59
CA PRO A 92 1.15 9.76 23.95
C PRO A 92 1.18 8.26 24.27
N ASP A 93 0.04 7.67 24.66
CA ASP A 93 -0.10 6.24 24.92
C ASP A 93 -0.53 5.43 23.67
N GLY A 94 -0.75 6.09 22.53
CA GLY A 94 -1.13 5.46 21.26
C GLY A 94 -2.54 4.88 21.22
N LYS A 95 -3.37 5.08 22.24
CA LYS A 95 -4.73 4.50 22.31
C LYS A 95 -5.79 5.33 21.58
N TYR A 96 -5.52 6.62 21.40
CA TYR A 96 -6.46 7.57 20.83
C TYR A 96 -5.79 8.43 19.78
N PHE A 97 -6.60 9.02 18.93
CA PHE A 97 -6.22 10.21 18.20
C PHE A 97 -7.33 11.26 18.29
N ALA A 98 -6.96 12.51 18.07
CA ALA A 98 -7.86 13.65 18.07
C ALA A 98 -7.84 14.36 16.72
N SER A 99 -8.96 14.97 16.36
CA SER A 99 -9.05 15.83 15.18
C SER A 99 -9.61 17.21 15.52
N GLY A 100 -8.96 18.23 14.95
CA GLY A 100 -9.32 19.64 15.04
C GLY A 100 -9.89 20.13 13.71
N GLY A 101 -11.11 20.65 13.76
CA GLY A 101 -11.88 21.24 12.68
C GLY A 101 -13.19 21.72 13.30
N LYS A 102 -14.30 21.72 12.55
CA LYS A 102 -15.61 21.99 13.14
C LYS A 102 -15.96 20.90 14.17
N GLY A 103 -15.90 21.28 15.45
CA GLY A 103 -16.00 20.41 16.60
C GLY A 103 -14.73 19.61 16.85
N THR A 104 -14.14 19.78 18.03
CA THR A 104 -12.98 19.01 18.48
C THR A 104 -13.40 17.57 18.78
N LYS A 105 -12.80 16.57 18.13
CA LYS A 105 -13.21 15.16 18.24
C LYS A 105 -12.12 14.25 18.80
N LEU A 106 -12.53 13.23 19.55
CA LEU A 106 -11.70 12.14 20.03
C LEU A 106 -12.12 10.83 19.35
N TRP A 107 -11.13 10.02 18.98
CA TRP A 107 -11.33 8.77 18.25
C TRP A 107 -10.57 7.64 18.94
N ASN A 108 -11.14 6.44 18.90
CA ASN A 108 -10.50 5.23 19.36
C ASN A 108 -9.55 4.70 18.29
N PHE A 109 -8.28 4.47 18.63
CA PHE A 109 -7.32 3.96 17.66
C PHE A 109 -7.65 2.53 17.19
N ALA A 110 -8.04 1.66 18.12
CA ALA A 110 -8.25 0.24 17.83
C ALA A 110 -9.52 -0.01 17.00
N THR A 111 -10.61 0.73 17.26
CA THR A 111 -11.88 0.55 16.54
C THR A 111 -12.05 1.53 15.37
N GLY A 112 -11.34 2.65 15.37
CA GLY A 112 -11.54 3.74 14.41
C GLY A 112 -12.83 4.55 14.64
N GLU A 113 -13.56 4.29 15.71
CA GLU A 113 -14.82 4.97 15.99
C GLU A 113 -14.60 6.30 16.72
N GLU A 114 -15.47 7.28 16.43
CA GLU A 114 -15.54 8.51 17.22
C GLU A 114 -16.04 8.16 18.63
N ILE A 115 -15.26 8.54 19.65
CA ILE A 115 -15.63 8.38 21.05
C ILE A 115 -16.53 9.53 21.49
N MET A 116 -16.12 10.77 21.16
CA MET A 116 -16.85 11.97 21.55
C MET A 116 -16.43 13.22 20.77
N THR A 117 -17.32 14.21 20.76
CA THR A 117 -17.07 15.59 20.34
C THR A 117 -17.08 16.50 21.57
N PHE A 118 -16.00 17.25 21.82
CA PHE A 118 -15.83 18.08 23.02
C PHE A 118 -16.56 19.44 22.94
N ASP A 119 -16.65 20.01 21.74
CA ASP A 119 -17.31 21.28 21.46
C ASP A 119 -17.84 21.33 20.03
N GLU A 120 -18.64 22.35 19.72
CA GLU A 120 -19.13 22.64 18.36
C GLU A 120 -18.29 23.72 17.65
N GLU A 121 -17.21 24.20 18.31
CA GLU A 121 -16.35 25.27 17.82
C GLU A 121 -15.31 24.74 16.82
N ASP A 122 -14.83 25.62 15.93
CA ASP A 122 -13.78 25.25 14.98
C ASP A 122 -12.39 25.27 15.64
N ALA A 123 -11.66 24.16 15.64
CA ALA A 123 -10.32 24.08 16.23
C ALA A 123 -9.25 23.94 15.14
N ALA A 124 -8.43 24.97 14.95
CA ALA A 124 -7.37 24.94 13.93
C ALA A 124 -6.14 24.13 14.37
N SER A 125 -6.00 23.86 15.67
CA SER A 125 -4.91 23.08 16.26
C SER A 125 -5.42 22.30 17.47
N VAL A 126 -5.05 21.03 17.55
CA VAL A 126 -5.32 20.14 18.69
C VAL A 126 -4.03 19.45 19.12
N VAL A 127 -3.84 19.27 20.43
CA VAL A 127 -2.64 18.60 20.96
C VAL A 127 -2.94 17.97 22.32
N PHE A 128 -2.49 16.74 22.54
CA PHE A 128 -2.59 16.09 23.84
C PHE A 128 -1.54 16.65 24.82
N SER A 129 -1.88 16.67 26.10
CA SER A 129 -0.88 16.88 27.16
C SER A 129 0.15 15.74 27.14
N PRO A 130 1.39 15.97 27.62
CA PRO A 130 2.42 14.93 27.63
C PRO A 130 2.03 13.66 28.40
N ASP A 131 1.16 13.78 29.41
CA ASP A 131 0.61 12.65 30.18
C ASP A 131 -0.62 12.00 29.53
N GLY A 132 -1.09 12.50 28.40
CA GLY A 132 -2.25 12.01 27.64
C GLY A 132 -3.62 12.25 28.30
N LYS A 133 -3.67 12.87 29.49
CA LYS A 133 -4.94 13.03 30.24
C LYS A 133 -5.80 14.19 29.76
N HIS A 134 -5.21 15.14 29.05
CA HIS A 134 -5.88 16.34 28.61
C HIS A 134 -5.67 16.58 27.11
N LEU A 135 -6.65 17.21 26.48
CA LEU A 135 -6.59 17.66 25.10
C LEU A 135 -6.74 19.18 25.06
N LEU A 136 -5.78 19.87 24.46
CA LEU A 136 -5.85 21.30 24.20
C LEU A 136 -6.35 21.54 22.78
N SER A 137 -7.39 22.36 22.64
CA SER A 137 -7.83 22.91 21.36
C SER A 137 -7.54 24.41 21.30
N GLY A 138 -7.14 24.89 20.13
CA GLY A 138 -6.99 26.31 19.80
C GLY A 138 -7.98 26.73 18.72
N GLY A 139 -8.88 27.67 19.03
CA GLY A 139 -9.94 28.15 18.14
C GLY A 139 -10.56 29.49 18.59
N PRO A 140 -11.62 29.99 17.93
CA PRO A 140 -12.15 29.55 16.67
C PRO A 140 -11.47 30.23 15.46
N ASN A 141 -11.74 29.69 14.28
CA ASN A 141 -11.48 30.32 12.99
C ASN A 141 -12.43 31.52 12.79
N LEU A 142 -11.95 32.74 13.07
CA LEU A 142 -12.85 33.90 13.17
C LEU A 142 -13.31 34.53 11.85
N ASN A 143 -12.90 34.04 10.67
CA ASN A 143 -13.25 34.64 9.38
C ASN A 143 -14.16 33.68 8.61
N PHE A 144 -15.47 33.91 8.46
CA PHE A 144 -16.02 34.63 7.29
C PHE A 144 -17.48 35.12 7.46
N ASN A 145 -18.09 34.96 8.64
CA ASN A 145 -19.44 35.48 8.89
C ASN A 145 -19.38 36.83 9.64
N PRO A 146 -19.61 37.98 8.96
CA PRO A 146 -19.64 39.30 9.58
C PRO A 146 -20.93 39.55 10.41
N PHE A 147 -21.86 38.59 10.45
CA PHE A 147 -23.15 38.73 11.14
C PHE A 147 -23.19 38.03 12.52
N VAL A 148 -22.10 37.37 12.94
CA VAL A 148 -22.00 36.79 14.30
C VAL A 148 -21.34 37.81 15.22
N LYS A 149 -22.10 38.35 16.18
CA LYS A 149 -21.70 39.47 17.04
C LYS A 149 -20.70 39.10 18.15
N ASP A 150 -20.61 37.84 18.56
CA ASP A 150 -19.78 37.41 19.69
C ASP A 150 -18.77 36.33 19.26
N LYS A 151 -17.62 36.75 18.77
CA LYS A 151 -16.51 35.86 18.40
C LYS A 151 -15.37 36.06 19.37
N GLU A 152 -15.29 35.21 20.40
CA GLU A 152 -14.18 35.19 21.34
C GLU A 152 -13.17 34.13 20.93
N SER A 153 -11.89 34.50 20.86
CA SER A 153 -10.80 33.55 20.65
C SER A 153 -10.45 32.87 21.96
N ARG A 154 -10.46 31.54 21.95
CA ARG A 154 -10.33 30.69 23.13
C ARG A 154 -9.39 29.54 22.87
N MET A 155 -8.58 29.22 23.87
CA MET A 155 -8.01 27.88 23.95
C MET A 155 -8.70 27.13 25.05
N LYS A 156 -9.00 25.86 24.84
CA LYS A 156 -9.73 25.05 25.81
C LYS A 156 -8.96 23.77 26.09
N ILE A 157 -8.90 23.42 27.36
CA ILE A 157 -8.33 22.15 27.82
C ILE A 157 -9.49 21.28 28.28
N TYR A 158 -9.60 20.11 27.68
CA TYR A 158 -10.58 19.09 28.03
C TYR A 158 -9.92 17.91 28.72
N ARG A 159 -10.64 17.24 29.62
CA ARG A 159 -10.23 15.95 30.18
C ARG A 159 -10.59 14.85 29.19
N VAL A 160 -9.60 14.08 28.73
CA VAL A 160 -9.78 13.06 27.69
C VAL A 160 -10.74 11.95 28.13
N SER A 161 -10.75 11.58 29.40
CA SER A 161 -11.57 10.49 29.92
C SER A 161 -13.05 10.83 30.13
N THR A 162 -13.40 12.12 30.28
CA THR A 162 -14.77 12.53 30.62
C THR A 162 -15.38 13.51 29.63
N GLY A 163 -14.57 14.16 28.79
CA GLY A 163 -15.02 15.27 27.93
C GLY A 163 -15.12 16.62 28.63
N GLU A 164 -14.91 16.66 29.95
CA GLU A 164 -15.13 17.87 30.74
C GLU A 164 -14.14 18.97 30.38
N LEU A 165 -14.64 20.20 30.23
CA LEU A 165 -13.82 21.40 30.11
C LEU A 165 -13.10 21.66 31.45
N VAL A 166 -11.77 21.58 31.43
CA VAL A 166 -10.89 21.80 32.60
C VAL A 166 -10.45 23.25 32.71
N ARG A 167 -10.13 23.88 31.58
CA ARG A 167 -9.69 25.29 31.50
C ARG A 167 -10.13 25.94 30.20
N ASP A 168 -10.38 27.25 30.28
CA ASP A 168 -10.67 28.13 29.15
C ASP A 168 -9.76 29.36 29.22
N PHE A 169 -8.99 29.59 28.16
CA PHE A 169 -8.04 30.68 28.04
C PHE A 169 -8.56 31.69 27.02
N LYS A 170 -9.17 32.76 27.55
CA LYS A 170 -9.72 33.84 26.73
C LYS A 170 -8.64 34.84 26.33
N LEU A 171 -8.52 35.11 25.03
CA LEU A 171 -7.65 36.17 24.52
C LEU A 171 -8.31 37.54 24.72
N LYS A 172 -7.51 38.53 25.13
CA LYS A 172 -7.98 39.92 25.30
C LYS A 172 -8.46 40.55 24.00
N ILE A 173 -7.84 40.18 22.87
CA ILE A 173 -8.18 40.65 21.53
C ILE A 173 -8.53 39.40 20.71
N PRO A 174 -9.73 39.32 20.12
CA PRO A 174 -10.10 38.20 19.26
C PRO A 174 -9.15 38.09 18.06
N GLN A 175 -8.42 36.97 18.00
CA GLN A 175 -7.50 36.59 16.93
C GLN A 175 -7.61 35.09 16.66
N ARG A 176 -7.50 34.67 15.41
CA ARG A 176 -7.49 33.24 15.10
C ARG A 176 -6.21 32.61 15.65
N ILE A 177 -6.35 31.53 16.41
CA ILE A 177 -5.21 30.75 16.94
C ILE A 177 -4.88 29.67 15.91
N TYR A 178 -3.67 29.67 15.38
CA TYR A 178 -3.24 28.73 14.33
C TYR A 178 -2.47 27.53 14.89
N SER A 179 -1.82 27.71 16.03
CA SER A 179 -0.99 26.67 16.64
C SER A 179 -0.97 26.82 18.15
N VAL A 180 -1.05 25.68 18.83
CA VAL A 180 -0.86 25.55 20.27
C VAL A 180 0.12 24.42 20.57
N ALA A 181 0.84 24.51 21.69
CA ALA A 181 1.77 23.47 22.13
C ALA A 181 1.85 23.39 23.65
N TYR A 182 2.00 22.18 24.21
CA TYR A 182 2.31 21.97 25.62
C TYR A 182 3.82 22.00 25.86
N SER A 183 4.24 22.53 27.02
CA SER A 183 5.58 22.28 27.53
C SER A 183 5.73 20.80 27.91
N PRO A 184 6.94 20.21 27.81
CA PRO A 184 7.16 18.80 28.14
C PRO A 184 6.79 18.41 29.58
N ASP A 185 6.87 19.36 30.51
CA ASP A 185 6.46 19.17 31.90
C ASP A 185 4.94 19.30 32.13
N GLY A 186 4.18 19.64 31.08
CA GLY A 186 2.72 19.79 31.12
C GLY A 186 2.22 20.99 31.93
N ARG A 187 3.07 21.95 32.29
CA ARG A 187 2.71 23.10 33.15
C ARG A 187 2.36 24.37 32.39
N ARG A 188 2.86 24.52 31.16
CA ARG A 188 2.66 25.71 30.33
C ARG A 188 2.14 25.34 28.94
N ILE A 189 1.51 26.31 28.29
CA ILE A 189 1.13 26.22 26.88
C ILE A 189 1.64 27.43 26.09
N LEU A 190 1.95 27.22 24.82
CA LEU A 190 2.21 28.25 23.84
C LEU A 190 1.01 28.41 22.91
N SER A 191 0.78 29.64 22.45
CA SER A 191 -0.24 29.95 21.44
C SER A 191 0.29 30.94 20.40
N GLY A 192 -0.01 30.69 19.12
CA GLY A 192 0.38 31.54 18.00
C GLY A 192 -0.84 31.98 17.19
N ASP A 193 -0.93 33.27 16.87
CA ASP A 193 -2.15 33.87 16.32
C ASP A 193 -2.00 34.59 14.96
N SER A 194 -3.14 35.03 14.43
CA SER A 194 -3.30 35.79 13.19
C SER A 194 -2.78 37.23 13.23
N ALA A 195 -2.34 37.72 14.39
CA ALA A 195 -1.71 39.03 14.54
C ALA A 195 -0.19 38.92 14.65
N GLY A 196 0.37 37.71 14.58
CA GLY A 196 1.80 37.46 14.67
C GLY A 196 2.31 37.38 16.10
N GLN A 197 1.41 37.30 17.09
CA GLN A 197 1.78 37.19 18.49
C GLN A 197 2.00 35.73 18.86
N MET A 198 3.05 35.50 19.64
CA MET A 198 3.26 34.27 20.40
C MET A 198 3.06 34.59 21.88
N LYS A 199 2.29 33.76 22.58
CA LYS A 199 2.00 33.93 24.01
C LYS A 199 2.34 32.65 24.78
N LEU A 200 2.87 32.82 25.99
CA LEU A 200 3.13 31.76 26.95
C LEU A 200 2.12 31.88 28.10
N TRP A 201 1.53 30.76 28.48
CA TRP A 201 0.49 30.71 29.50
C TRP A 201 0.84 29.69 30.57
N ASP A 202 0.47 30.01 31.81
CA ASP A 202 0.53 29.08 32.92
C ASP A 202 -0.82 28.37 33.06
N ILE A 203 -0.82 27.04 33.03
CA ILE A 203 -2.06 26.25 33.00
C ILE A 203 -2.79 26.32 34.35
N ALA A 204 -2.02 26.27 35.45
CA ALA A 204 -2.58 26.23 36.79
C ALA A 204 -3.38 27.49 37.11
N SER A 205 -2.80 28.66 36.83
CA SER A 205 -3.44 29.96 37.04
C SER A 205 -4.36 30.41 35.91
N GLY A 206 -4.19 29.86 34.69
CA GLY A 206 -4.91 30.31 33.50
C GLY A 206 -4.45 31.67 32.97
N ARG A 207 -3.31 32.21 33.46
CA ARG A 207 -2.85 33.57 33.14
C ARG A 207 -1.77 33.55 32.07
N GLU A 208 -1.79 34.58 31.23
CA GLU A 208 -0.67 34.91 30.33
C GLU A 208 0.56 35.25 31.17
N VAL A 209 1.66 34.54 30.94
CA VAL A 209 2.97 34.77 31.57
C VAL A 209 3.71 35.89 30.83
N THR A 210 3.78 35.79 29.50
CA THR A 210 4.46 36.76 28.63
C THR A 210 3.96 36.62 27.19
N SER A 211 4.19 37.63 26.37
CA SER A 211 3.90 37.61 24.93
C SER A 211 4.90 38.41 24.11
N VAL A 212 5.12 37.99 22.86
CA VAL A 212 6.08 38.58 21.94
C VAL A 212 5.58 38.55 20.50
N MET A 213 5.95 39.59 19.73
CA MET A 213 5.77 39.61 18.28
C MET A 213 6.78 38.65 17.63
N ALA A 214 6.30 37.51 17.14
CA ALA A 214 7.13 36.46 16.57
C ALA A 214 7.26 36.54 15.03
N THR A 215 6.58 37.49 14.38
CA THR A 215 6.68 37.72 12.93
C THR A 215 6.80 39.21 12.59
N ARG A 216 7.36 39.50 11.42
CA ARG A 216 7.49 40.85 10.84
C ARG A 216 6.71 40.98 9.52
N GLY A 217 6.59 42.20 9.01
CA GLY A 217 5.95 42.47 7.72
C GLY A 217 4.44 42.73 7.82
N PHE A 218 3.79 42.81 6.65
CA PHE A 218 2.37 43.17 6.54
C PHE A 218 1.44 42.02 6.92
N VAL A 219 1.74 40.80 6.45
CA VAL A 219 1.03 39.58 6.84
C VAL A 219 1.74 38.99 8.06
N LYS A 220 1.06 38.97 9.21
CA LYS A 220 1.64 38.61 10.52
C LYS A 220 0.91 37.37 11.07
N VAL A 221 1.38 36.17 10.75
CA VAL A 221 0.75 34.93 11.24
C VAL A 221 1.80 34.00 11.81
N VAL A 222 1.63 33.58 13.06
CA VAL A 222 2.40 32.48 13.66
C VAL A 222 1.69 31.17 13.34
N ARG A 223 2.21 30.39 12.40
CA ARG A 223 1.54 29.19 11.87
C ARG A 223 1.85 27.93 12.63
N SER A 224 3.01 27.86 13.27
CA SER A 224 3.45 26.68 14.01
C SER A 224 4.37 27.03 15.16
N LEU A 225 4.21 26.30 16.26
CA LEU A 225 4.95 26.42 17.50
C LEU A 225 5.33 25.04 18.02
N ALA A 226 6.49 24.93 18.68
CA ALA A 226 6.88 23.74 19.43
C ALA A 226 7.82 24.09 20.59
N PHE A 227 7.79 23.30 21.66
CA PHE A 227 8.83 23.31 22.69
C PHE A 227 9.95 22.33 22.34
N SER A 228 11.17 22.60 22.81
CA SER A 228 12.26 21.62 22.77
C SER A 228 11.99 20.46 23.73
N PRO A 229 12.52 19.26 23.49
CA PRO A 229 12.32 18.10 24.36
C PRO A 229 12.76 18.34 25.82
N ASP A 230 13.80 19.14 26.03
CA ASP A 230 14.30 19.52 27.36
C ASP A 230 13.50 20.66 28.02
N GLY A 231 12.51 21.23 27.32
CA GLY A 231 11.66 22.32 27.79
C GLY A 231 12.35 23.68 27.91
N ARG A 232 13.63 23.81 27.52
CA ARG A 232 14.41 25.06 27.70
C ARG A 232 14.13 26.07 26.60
N HIS A 233 13.81 25.60 25.40
CA HIS A 233 13.60 26.44 24.23
C HIS A 233 12.19 26.26 23.66
N ALA A 234 11.75 27.26 22.92
CA ALA A 234 10.59 27.20 22.04
C ALA A 234 11.01 27.58 20.62
N VAL A 235 10.25 27.14 19.62
CA VAL A 235 10.46 27.51 18.23
C VAL A 235 9.16 28.01 17.61
N SER A 236 9.25 29.04 16.77
CA SER A 236 8.14 29.56 15.99
C SER A 236 8.45 29.62 14.50
N GLY A 237 7.45 29.29 13.69
CA GLY A 237 7.44 29.52 12.24
C GLY A 237 6.22 30.35 11.82
N GLY A 238 6.43 31.32 10.93
CA GLY A 238 5.37 32.23 10.49
C GLY A 238 5.39 32.64 9.03
N SER A 239 4.53 33.59 8.67
CA SER A 239 4.34 34.12 7.31
C SER A 239 5.51 34.93 6.74
N ASP A 240 6.51 35.27 7.56
CA ASP A 240 7.69 36.04 7.17
C ASP A 240 8.92 35.17 6.85
N ASN A 241 8.72 33.87 6.67
CA ASN A 241 9.74 32.84 6.41
C ASN A 241 10.78 32.66 7.51
N ARG A 242 10.55 33.25 8.70
CA ARG A 242 11.49 33.12 9.81
C ARG A 242 11.18 31.89 10.64
N VAL A 243 12.25 31.20 11.03
CA VAL A 243 12.22 30.21 12.10
C VAL A 243 12.99 30.80 13.27
N ILE A 244 12.33 31.03 14.40
CA ILE A 244 12.93 31.70 15.55
C ILE A 244 12.96 30.75 16.74
N ILE A 245 14.13 30.58 17.35
CA ILE A 245 14.32 29.90 18.63
C ILE A 245 14.23 30.93 19.73
N TRP A 246 13.48 30.61 20.77
CA TRP A 246 13.19 31.45 21.91
C TRP A 246 13.57 30.75 23.20
N ASN A 247 13.85 31.51 24.24
CA ASN A 247 13.84 30.99 25.61
C ASN A 247 12.39 30.64 25.98
N ALA A 248 12.16 29.42 26.46
CA ALA A 248 10.82 28.92 26.78
C ALA A 248 10.17 29.60 28.00
N THR A 249 10.95 30.31 28.81
CA THR A 249 10.48 30.92 30.08
C THR A 249 9.94 32.33 29.89
N ASP A 250 10.63 33.15 29.09
CA ASP A 250 10.36 34.58 28.92
C ASP A 250 10.13 35.01 27.46
N LEU A 251 10.25 34.08 26.50
CA LEU A 251 10.14 34.32 25.06
C LEU A 251 11.14 35.35 24.53
N THR A 252 12.33 35.44 25.13
CA THR A 252 13.45 36.19 24.55
C THR A 252 14.03 35.45 23.32
N PRO A 253 14.29 36.13 22.19
CA PRO A 253 14.81 35.49 20.99
C PRO A 253 16.27 35.07 21.19
N ILE A 254 16.57 33.80 20.93
CA ILE A 254 17.92 33.22 21.02
C ILE A 254 18.59 33.21 19.64
N LYS A 255 17.86 32.73 18.62
CA LYS A 255 18.40 32.57 17.26
C LYS A 255 17.31 32.69 16.22
N THR A 256 17.63 33.18 15.03
CA THR A 256 16.70 33.28 13.90
C THR A 256 17.34 32.68 12.66
N PHE A 257 16.62 31.81 11.98
CA PHE A 257 16.97 31.27 10.67
C PHE A 257 16.06 31.87 9.61
N VAL A 258 16.65 32.12 8.45
CA VAL A 258 15.97 32.57 7.23
C VAL A 258 16.57 31.78 6.08
N SER A 259 15.73 31.20 5.24
CA SER A 259 16.23 30.43 4.11
C SER A 259 16.87 31.32 3.05
N PRO A 260 18.01 30.92 2.44
CA PRO A 260 18.71 31.73 1.43
C PRO A 260 17.85 32.05 0.20
N ASP A 261 16.90 31.17 -0.10
CA ASP A 261 16.01 31.21 -1.26
C ASP A 261 14.58 31.67 -0.91
N SER A 262 14.40 32.35 0.23
CA SER A 262 13.08 32.86 0.64
C SER A 262 12.58 33.87 -0.38
N SER A 263 11.67 33.46 -1.28
CA SER A 263 10.96 34.39 -2.14
C SER A 263 10.05 35.27 -1.28
N THR A 264 10.04 36.57 -1.55
CA THR A 264 9.11 37.50 -0.93
C THR A 264 7.83 37.52 -1.78
N GLY A 265 6.77 36.86 -1.29
CA GLY A 265 5.52 36.76 -2.04
C GLY A 265 4.39 36.06 -1.27
N LEU A 266 3.19 36.02 -1.87
CA LEU A 266 1.97 35.45 -1.28
C LEU A 266 2.09 33.95 -0.95
N LEU A 267 3.00 33.22 -1.61
CA LEU A 267 3.25 31.78 -1.42
C LEU A 267 4.47 31.50 -0.54
N SER A 268 4.84 32.44 0.34
CA SER A 268 5.95 32.30 1.27
C SER A 268 5.44 32.16 2.71
N GLY A 269 6.11 31.32 3.51
CA GLY A 269 5.80 31.10 4.92
C GLY A 269 6.26 29.74 5.44
N ILE A 270 6.50 29.66 6.74
CA ILE A 270 6.75 28.42 7.47
C ILE A 270 5.40 27.87 7.97
N GLN A 271 5.03 26.66 7.56
CA GLN A 271 3.77 26.01 7.95
C GLN A 271 3.91 25.09 9.17
N SER A 272 5.09 24.53 9.37
CA SER A 272 5.37 23.62 10.49
C SER A 272 6.78 23.84 11.01
N VAL A 273 6.94 23.71 12.33
CA VAL A 273 8.25 23.63 12.99
C VAL A 273 8.25 22.49 14.00
N ALA A 274 9.39 21.83 14.16
CA ALA A 274 9.60 20.81 15.19
C ALA A 274 11.07 20.75 15.60
N PHE A 275 11.37 20.42 16.85
CA PHE A 275 12.72 20.05 17.25
C PHE A 275 13.02 18.59 16.90
N SER A 276 14.29 18.27 16.63
CA SER A 276 14.75 16.88 16.63
C SER A 276 14.60 16.26 18.03
N PRO A 277 14.45 14.93 18.15
CA PRO A 277 14.34 14.26 19.45
C PRO A 277 15.54 14.52 20.38
N ASP A 278 16.74 14.71 19.82
CA ASP A 278 17.95 15.05 20.57
C ASP A 278 18.12 16.56 20.85
N GLY A 279 17.18 17.40 20.37
CA GLY A 279 17.15 18.84 20.59
C GLY A 279 18.23 19.64 19.85
N LYS A 280 19.03 19.02 18.96
CA LYS A 280 20.13 19.70 18.25
C LYS A 280 19.72 20.38 16.96
N TYR A 281 18.62 19.97 16.36
CA TYR A 281 18.15 20.48 15.08
C TYR A 281 16.72 21.02 15.18
N VAL A 282 16.39 21.92 14.27
CA VAL A 282 15.02 22.37 14.02
C VAL A 282 14.62 21.97 12.60
N LEU A 283 13.45 21.34 12.47
CA LEU A 283 12.78 21.09 11.21
C LEU A 283 11.83 22.24 10.90
N SER A 284 11.76 22.66 9.63
CA SER A 284 10.72 23.58 9.17
C SER A 284 10.16 23.17 7.81
N GLY A 285 8.84 22.96 7.74
CA GLY A 285 8.13 22.76 6.48
C GLY A 285 7.56 24.08 5.93
N ARG A 286 7.76 24.32 4.64
CA ARG A 286 7.46 25.60 3.98
C ARG A 286 6.25 25.53 3.06
N MET A 287 5.74 26.72 2.71
CA MET A 287 4.66 26.91 1.75
C MET A 287 5.02 26.46 0.32
N ASP A 288 6.28 26.59 -0.06
CA ASP A 288 6.77 26.25 -1.40
C ASP A 288 7.12 24.76 -1.58
N GLY A 289 6.78 23.91 -0.61
CA GLY A 289 7.04 22.48 -0.65
C GLY A 289 8.38 22.05 -0.07
N LYS A 290 9.25 23.00 0.29
CA LYS A 290 10.57 22.68 0.85
C LYS A 290 10.50 22.36 2.34
N ILE A 291 11.37 21.47 2.78
CA ILE A 291 11.59 21.17 4.20
C ILE A 291 13.05 21.44 4.50
N ASN A 292 13.33 22.29 5.49
CA ASN A 292 14.70 22.61 5.91
C ASN A 292 14.97 21.99 7.29
N ILE A 293 16.21 21.56 7.50
CA ILE A 293 16.75 21.14 8.78
C ILE A 293 17.86 22.10 9.16
N TRP A 294 17.68 22.79 10.28
CA TRP A 294 18.58 23.81 10.81
C TRP A 294 19.41 23.24 11.94
N ASP A 295 20.72 23.43 11.87
CA ASP A 295 21.61 23.09 12.97
C ASP A 295 21.65 24.27 13.97
N ILE A 296 21.24 23.99 15.20
CA ILE A 296 21.09 25.03 16.23
C ILE A 296 22.44 25.59 16.65
N ALA A 297 23.48 24.75 16.72
CA ALA A 297 24.81 25.16 17.17
C ALA A 297 25.45 26.11 16.16
N SER A 298 25.58 25.67 14.92
CA SER A 298 26.17 26.43 13.81
C SER A 298 25.33 27.64 13.39
N GLY A 299 24.01 27.60 13.59
CA GLY A 299 23.10 28.63 13.12
C GLY A 299 22.84 28.61 11.61
N SER A 300 23.16 27.50 10.93
CA SER A 300 23.05 27.38 9.47
C SER A 300 22.05 26.30 9.06
N GLU A 301 21.62 26.34 7.81
CA GLU A 301 20.90 25.23 7.19
C GLU A 301 21.85 24.03 7.07
N TRP A 302 21.45 22.89 7.63
CA TRP A 302 22.21 21.64 7.51
C TRP A 302 21.73 20.81 6.32
N LYS A 303 20.41 20.75 6.09
CA LYS A 303 19.82 19.97 4.99
C LYS A 303 18.56 20.61 4.44
N ASN A 304 18.34 20.39 3.14
CA ASN A 304 17.08 20.67 2.47
C ASN A 304 16.52 19.37 1.89
N LEU A 305 15.25 19.09 2.17
CA LEU A 305 14.47 18.01 1.57
C LEU A 305 13.48 18.66 0.61
N SER A 306 13.72 18.48 -0.68
CA SER A 306 12.89 19.00 -1.75
C SER A 306 12.17 17.86 -2.47
N GLY A 307 10.88 18.02 -2.70
CA GLY A 307 10.12 17.10 -3.56
C GLY A 307 8.61 17.29 -3.56
N HIS A 308 8.04 17.95 -2.53
CA HIS A 308 6.68 18.45 -2.63
C HIS A 308 6.62 19.64 -3.58
N SER A 309 5.51 19.75 -4.33
CA SER A 309 5.19 20.95 -5.08
C SER A 309 4.62 22.06 -4.19
N SER A 310 4.72 23.31 -4.64
CA SER A 310 4.18 24.45 -3.92
C SER A 310 2.65 24.42 -3.93
N TRP A 311 2.05 24.69 -2.78
CA TRP A 311 0.59 24.78 -2.65
C TRP A 311 0.18 25.78 -1.56
N GLU A 312 -1.06 26.29 -1.62
CA GLU A 312 -1.57 27.33 -0.71
C GLU A 312 -1.51 26.97 0.78
N TYR A 313 -1.52 25.67 1.10
CA TYR A 313 -1.49 25.18 2.49
C TYR A 313 -0.12 24.61 2.90
N GLY A 314 0.85 24.60 1.98
CA GLY A 314 2.24 24.22 2.19
C GLY A 314 2.46 22.81 2.72
N THR A 315 3.62 22.60 3.36
CA THR A 315 4.08 21.30 3.86
C THR A 315 4.19 21.28 5.38
N SER A 316 3.57 20.29 6.01
CA SER A 316 3.81 19.97 7.42
C SER A 316 4.79 18.81 7.54
N ALA A 317 5.71 18.86 8.50
CA ALA A 317 6.68 17.79 8.72
C ALA A 317 6.95 17.54 10.22
N LYS A 318 7.30 16.28 10.55
CA LYS A 318 7.61 15.80 11.90
C LYS A 318 8.80 14.85 11.87
N TYR A 319 9.60 14.85 12.93
CA TYR A 319 10.61 13.81 13.15
C TYR A 319 9.95 12.52 13.63
N PHE A 320 10.52 11.39 13.21
CA PHE A 320 10.36 10.14 13.94
C PHE A 320 11.11 10.24 15.27
N SER A 321 10.70 9.45 16.26
CA SER A 321 11.37 9.38 17.56
C SER A 321 12.83 8.92 17.47
N ASP A 322 13.20 8.21 16.41
CA ASP A 322 14.58 7.79 16.13
C ASP A 322 15.50 8.93 15.65
N GLY A 323 14.94 10.07 15.24
CA GLY A 323 15.66 11.21 14.69
C GLY A 323 16.34 11.00 13.33
N ARG A 324 16.28 9.78 12.78
CA ARG A 324 16.88 9.41 11.48
C ARG A 324 15.94 9.64 10.32
N HIS A 325 14.64 9.67 10.60
CA HIS A 325 13.60 9.87 9.60
C HIS A 325 12.76 11.10 9.89
N VAL A 326 12.23 11.69 8.81
CA VAL A 326 11.20 12.73 8.85
C VAL A 326 10.01 12.23 8.05
N ILE A 327 8.79 12.52 8.51
CA ILE A 327 7.56 12.36 7.75
C ILE A 327 6.98 13.72 7.39
N SER A 328 6.45 13.88 6.19
CA SER A 328 5.79 15.11 5.74
C SER A 328 4.49 14.88 5.00
N ALA A 329 3.61 15.87 5.04
CA ALA A 329 2.38 15.94 4.25
C ALA A 329 2.34 17.26 3.47
N GLY A 330 2.13 17.15 2.16
CA GLY A 330 2.01 18.27 1.22
C GLY A 330 1.57 17.73 -0.15
N ASP A 331 1.11 18.59 -1.06
CA ASP A 331 0.78 18.25 -2.45
C ASP A 331 -0.03 16.96 -2.71
N ALA A 332 -0.93 16.57 -1.79
CA ALA A 332 -1.69 15.32 -1.82
C ALA A 332 -0.86 14.03 -1.62
N SER A 333 0.39 14.16 -1.18
CA SER A 333 1.27 13.04 -0.82
C SER A 333 1.73 13.13 0.64
N THR A 334 1.97 11.97 1.21
CA THR A 334 2.66 11.82 2.50
C THR A 334 3.99 11.13 2.25
N ARG A 335 5.10 11.71 2.69
CA ARG A 335 6.45 11.25 2.33
C ARG A 335 7.30 11.00 3.56
N ILE A 336 8.18 10.00 3.44
CA ILE A 336 9.19 9.69 4.45
C ILE A 336 10.56 9.96 3.86
N TRP A 337 11.41 10.59 4.66
CA TRP A 337 12.73 11.04 4.25
C TRP A 337 13.79 10.47 5.18
N ASP A 338 14.90 10.02 4.61
CA ASP A 338 16.12 9.77 5.35
C ASP A 338 16.83 11.11 5.58
N VAL A 339 17.05 11.44 6.86
CA VAL A 339 17.58 12.73 7.30
C VAL A 339 19.04 12.90 6.91
N ALA A 340 19.85 11.83 6.98
CA ALA A 340 21.28 11.88 6.68
C ALA A 340 21.52 11.98 5.17
N ALA A 341 20.88 11.11 4.39
CA ALA A 341 20.96 11.10 2.93
C ALA A 341 20.30 12.35 2.32
N GLY A 342 19.23 12.85 2.93
CA GLY A 342 18.36 13.87 2.34
C GLY A 342 17.64 13.33 1.12
N GLU A 343 17.08 12.13 1.26
CA GLU A 343 16.44 11.38 0.19
C GLU A 343 15.06 10.93 0.61
N GLU A 344 14.12 10.96 -0.33
CA GLU A 344 12.80 10.37 -0.15
C GLU A 344 12.96 8.84 -0.11
N VAL A 345 12.51 8.23 0.99
CA VAL A 345 12.43 6.78 1.14
C VAL A 345 11.23 6.25 0.36
N ALA A 346 10.06 6.86 0.60
CA ALA A 346 8.81 6.51 -0.05
C ALA A 346 7.78 7.64 0.00
N SER A 347 6.82 7.57 -0.93
CA SER A 347 5.64 8.43 -1.01
C SER A 347 4.37 7.59 -0.91
N MET A 348 3.39 8.07 -0.13
CA MET A 348 2.09 7.46 0.12
C MET A 348 0.99 8.40 -0.34
N ILE A 349 0.05 7.91 -1.15
CA ILE A 349 -1.05 8.70 -1.73
C ILE A 349 -2.35 7.91 -1.59
N ALA A 350 -3.41 8.57 -1.14
CA ALA A 350 -4.75 8.03 -1.10
C ALA A 350 -5.64 8.78 -2.10
N PHE A 351 -6.53 8.07 -2.76
CA PHE A 351 -7.46 8.60 -3.76
C PHE A 351 -8.88 8.68 -3.20
N GLU A 352 -9.73 9.51 -3.82
CA GLU A 352 -11.13 9.72 -3.40
C GLU A 352 -11.98 8.44 -3.50
N ASP A 353 -11.66 7.55 -4.43
CA ASP A 353 -12.37 6.28 -4.62
C ASP A 353 -12.02 5.21 -3.57
N GLY A 354 -11.18 5.56 -2.58
CA GLY A 354 -10.75 4.66 -1.53
C GLY A 354 -9.48 3.89 -1.87
N GLU A 355 -8.99 3.95 -3.11
CA GLU A 355 -7.72 3.33 -3.48
C GLU A 355 -6.52 4.09 -2.88
N TRP A 356 -5.36 3.47 -2.87
CA TRP A 356 -4.12 4.04 -2.37
C TRP A 356 -2.90 3.38 -3.00
N ILE A 357 -1.78 4.09 -3.00
CA ILE A 357 -0.49 3.60 -3.47
C ILE A 357 0.63 4.09 -2.56
N VAL A 358 1.63 3.23 -2.36
CA VAL A 358 2.89 3.57 -1.71
C VAL A 358 4.03 3.20 -2.66
N THR A 359 4.90 4.16 -2.99
CA THR A 359 5.99 3.97 -3.95
C THR A 359 7.33 4.48 -3.41
N THR A 360 8.37 3.67 -3.55
CA THR A 360 9.76 4.01 -3.24
C THR A 360 10.39 4.83 -4.36
N ALA A 361 11.48 5.54 -4.07
CA ALA A 361 12.23 6.30 -5.07
C ALA A 361 12.76 5.42 -6.23
N ASN A 362 13.06 4.14 -5.97
CA ASN A 362 13.54 3.19 -6.99
C ASN A 362 12.42 2.60 -7.87
N GLY A 363 11.15 2.95 -7.60
CA GLY A 363 9.98 2.52 -8.36
C GLY A 363 9.28 1.27 -7.83
N TYR A 364 9.80 0.61 -6.79
CA TYR A 364 9.05 -0.45 -6.09
C TYR A 364 7.82 0.13 -5.41
N TYR A 365 6.72 -0.60 -5.41
CA TYR A 365 5.46 -0.11 -4.84
C TYR A 365 4.60 -1.20 -4.20
N ASN A 366 3.71 -0.74 -3.32
CA ASN A 366 2.53 -1.42 -2.81
C ASN A 366 1.29 -0.62 -3.20
N SER A 367 0.14 -1.26 -3.32
CA SER A 367 -1.12 -0.57 -3.60
C SER A 367 -2.31 -1.38 -3.12
N SER A 368 -3.45 -0.70 -2.98
CA SER A 368 -4.76 -1.35 -3.04
C SER A 368 -4.99 -2.01 -4.42
N PRO A 369 -6.03 -2.84 -4.59
CA PRO A 369 -6.22 -3.63 -5.80
C PRO A 369 -6.20 -2.86 -7.13
N LYS A 370 -6.63 -1.59 -7.13
CA LYS A 370 -6.65 -0.73 -8.31
C LYS A 370 -5.81 0.55 -8.14
N GLY A 371 -5.22 0.81 -6.98
CA GLY A 371 -4.49 2.05 -6.71
C GLY A 371 -3.26 2.27 -7.60
N ASP A 372 -2.65 1.18 -8.08
CA ASP A 372 -1.52 1.27 -9.01
C ASP A 372 -1.92 1.76 -10.41
N GLN A 373 -3.20 1.64 -10.81
CA GLN A 373 -3.67 2.07 -12.13
C GLN A 373 -3.42 3.56 -12.40
N TYR A 374 -3.25 4.35 -11.34
CA TYR A 374 -3.00 5.78 -11.39
C TYR A 374 -1.53 6.15 -11.55
N LEU A 375 -0.60 5.21 -11.38
CA LEU A 375 0.83 5.44 -11.54
C LEU A 375 1.26 5.18 -12.99
N ASN A 376 2.04 6.12 -13.54
CA ASN A 376 2.89 5.93 -14.71
C ASN A 376 4.33 6.26 -14.32
N VAL A 377 5.28 5.71 -15.07
CA VAL A 377 6.70 6.03 -14.89
C VAL A 377 7.28 6.45 -16.23
N LYS A 378 7.97 7.59 -16.23
CA LYS A 378 8.76 8.04 -17.36
C LYS A 378 10.20 7.61 -17.15
N VAL A 379 10.81 6.96 -18.14
CA VAL A 379 12.25 6.60 -18.13
C VAL A 379 12.87 7.04 -19.46
N GLY A 380 13.94 7.83 -19.42
CA GLY A 380 14.60 8.35 -20.63
C GLY A 380 13.68 9.17 -21.52
N GLY A 381 12.71 9.88 -20.93
CA GLY A 381 11.71 10.67 -21.64
C GLY A 381 10.53 9.88 -22.21
N LYS A 382 10.56 8.53 -22.18
CA LYS A 382 9.47 7.67 -22.65
C LYS A 382 8.54 7.27 -21.51
N ASP A 383 7.24 7.37 -21.74
CA ASP A 383 6.20 6.99 -20.79
C ASP A 383 5.97 5.47 -20.80
N TYR A 384 5.94 4.88 -19.62
CA TYR A 384 5.61 3.48 -19.38
C TYR A 384 4.46 3.39 -18.38
N THR A 385 3.51 2.51 -18.66
CA THR A 385 2.42 2.23 -17.72
C THR A 385 2.93 1.39 -16.55
N ILE A 386 2.31 1.49 -15.38
CA ILE A 386 2.70 0.63 -14.27
C ILE A 386 2.53 -0.85 -14.59
N GLU A 387 1.58 -1.19 -15.47
CA GLU A 387 1.34 -2.56 -15.90
C GLU A 387 2.60 -3.16 -16.51
N GLN A 388 3.33 -2.39 -17.32
CA GLN A 388 4.58 -2.83 -17.95
C GLN A 388 5.68 -3.17 -16.93
N LEU A 389 5.68 -2.51 -15.78
CA LEU A 389 6.67 -2.66 -14.71
C LEU A 389 6.20 -3.60 -13.59
N ARG A 390 4.90 -3.93 -13.55
CA ARG A 390 4.23 -4.55 -12.40
C ARG A 390 4.88 -5.85 -11.95
N GLU A 391 5.28 -6.74 -12.86
CA GLU A 391 5.85 -8.03 -12.48
C GLU A 391 7.17 -7.92 -11.70
N SER A 392 7.97 -6.88 -11.97
CA SER A 392 9.24 -6.65 -11.29
C SER A 392 9.16 -5.67 -10.12
N PHE A 393 8.23 -4.70 -10.19
CA PHE A 393 8.20 -3.58 -9.26
C PHE A 393 6.99 -3.53 -8.32
N TYR A 394 5.96 -4.38 -8.53
CA TYR A 394 4.97 -4.66 -7.48
C TYR A 394 5.63 -5.53 -6.41
N ARG A 395 6.23 -4.88 -5.43
CA ARG A 395 7.00 -5.49 -4.35
C ARG A 395 6.61 -4.84 -3.02
N PRO A 396 5.43 -5.19 -2.47
CA PRO A 396 4.99 -4.70 -1.17
C PRO A 396 6.01 -4.92 -0.06
N ASP A 397 6.68 -6.07 -0.09
CA ASP A 397 7.77 -6.46 0.80
C ASP A 397 8.96 -5.49 0.76
N VAL A 398 9.39 -5.08 -0.44
CA VAL A 398 10.48 -4.11 -0.61
C VAL A 398 10.05 -2.71 -0.17
N ALA A 399 8.81 -2.31 -0.48
CA ALA A 399 8.26 -1.05 0.00
C ALA A 399 8.19 -1.00 1.54
N MET A 400 7.74 -2.07 2.18
CA MET A 400 7.73 -2.22 3.64
C MET A 400 9.14 -2.17 4.24
N ALA A 401 10.10 -2.87 3.61
CA ALA A 401 11.50 -2.84 4.05
C ALA A 401 12.06 -1.42 4.00
N ALA A 402 11.82 -0.67 2.91
CA ALA A 402 12.24 0.72 2.79
C ALA A 402 11.66 1.59 3.92
N LEU A 403 10.35 1.49 4.16
CA LEU A 403 9.63 2.25 5.19
C LEU A 403 10.09 1.90 6.62
N SER A 404 10.66 0.71 6.81
CA SER A 404 11.23 0.27 8.09
C SER A 404 12.71 0.62 8.26
N GLY A 405 13.28 1.43 7.35
CA GLY A 405 14.70 1.82 7.35
C GLY A 405 15.65 0.77 6.78
N GLY A 406 15.11 -0.22 6.05
CA GLY A 406 15.88 -1.23 5.33
C GLY A 406 16.58 -0.67 4.09
N SER A 407 17.77 -1.19 3.80
CA SER A 407 18.54 -0.77 2.62
C SER A 407 17.97 -1.37 1.34
N LEU A 408 17.80 -0.53 0.31
CA LEU A 408 17.45 -0.95 -1.06
C LEU A 408 18.68 -1.20 -1.94
N LYS A 409 19.89 -1.19 -1.36
CA LYS A 409 21.14 -1.37 -2.10
C LYS A 409 21.19 -2.76 -2.75
N GLY A 410 21.51 -2.80 -4.04
CA GLY A 410 21.61 -4.04 -4.82
C GLY A 410 20.30 -4.48 -5.48
N LEU A 411 19.18 -3.84 -5.16
CA LEU A 411 17.93 -4.01 -5.89
C LEU A 411 17.93 -3.20 -7.20
N LYS A 412 17.09 -3.61 -8.15
CA LYS A 412 16.95 -2.90 -9.43
C LYS A 412 16.31 -1.53 -9.20
N ASN A 413 16.63 -0.58 -10.07
CA ASN A 413 15.98 0.71 -10.13
C ASN A 413 15.30 0.84 -11.50
N VAL A 414 14.03 1.27 -11.52
CA VAL A 414 13.27 1.46 -12.77
C VAL A 414 14.02 2.36 -13.76
N ALA A 415 14.78 3.35 -13.29
CA ALA A 415 15.59 4.24 -14.13
C ALA A 415 16.64 3.51 -15.00
N ASN A 416 17.06 2.31 -14.58
CA ASN A 416 18.07 1.49 -15.26
C ASN A 416 17.48 0.32 -16.04
N VAL A 417 16.15 0.22 -16.11
CA VAL A 417 15.47 -0.86 -16.82
C VAL A 417 15.50 -0.60 -18.33
N LYS A 418 15.82 -1.65 -19.08
CA LYS A 418 15.82 -1.61 -20.54
C LYS A 418 14.38 -1.52 -21.09
N PRO A 419 14.15 -0.86 -22.24
CA PRO A 419 12.82 -0.77 -22.82
C PRO A 419 12.28 -2.17 -23.18
N PRO A 420 10.96 -2.37 -23.19
CA PRO A 420 10.35 -3.63 -23.60
C PRO A 420 10.25 -3.69 -25.13
N PRO A 421 10.20 -4.89 -25.74
CA PRO A 421 9.89 -5.02 -27.16
C PRO A 421 8.46 -4.54 -27.46
N ASP A 422 8.18 -4.29 -28.75
CA ASP A 422 6.82 -4.10 -29.25
C ASP A 422 6.26 -5.43 -29.77
N VAL A 423 4.96 -5.67 -29.57
CA VAL A 423 4.29 -6.93 -29.98
C VAL A 423 3.06 -6.60 -30.82
N ALA A 424 2.86 -7.36 -31.89
CA ALA A 424 1.65 -7.35 -32.69
C ALA A 424 1.23 -8.79 -33.04
N ILE A 425 -0.07 -9.04 -33.09
CA ILE A 425 -0.63 -10.29 -33.63
C ILE A 425 -0.88 -10.06 -35.12
N VAL A 426 -0.24 -10.86 -35.96
CA VAL A 426 -0.28 -10.77 -37.43
C VAL A 426 -0.68 -12.12 -38.02
N ASP A 427 -1.04 -12.14 -39.30
CA ASP A 427 -1.31 -13.37 -40.07
C ASP A 427 -2.25 -14.37 -39.37
N THR A 428 -3.15 -13.87 -38.54
CA THR A 428 -4.08 -14.65 -37.71
C THR A 428 -5.49 -14.46 -38.23
N PRO A 429 -6.25 -15.52 -38.57
CA PRO A 429 -7.59 -15.38 -39.13
C PRO A 429 -8.57 -14.77 -38.12
N LYS A 430 -9.56 -14.00 -38.61
CA LYS A 430 -10.64 -13.45 -37.75
C LYS A 430 -11.65 -14.52 -37.32
N SER A 431 -11.79 -15.59 -38.10
CA SER A 431 -12.70 -16.69 -37.83
C SER A 431 -12.14 -18.02 -38.29
N ILE A 432 -12.45 -19.09 -37.56
CA ILE A 432 -12.11 -20.47 -37.91
C ILE A 432 -13.27 -21.41 -37.60
N ASP A 433 -13.29 -22.58 -38.23
CA ASP A 433 -14.32 -23.63 -38.09
C ASP A 433 -13.88 -24.82 -37.23
N LYS A 434 -12.75 -24.68 -36.54
CA LYS A 434 -12.11 -25.72 -35.72
C LYS A 434 -11.64 -25.15 -34.37
N SER A 435 -11.26 -26.04 -33.46
CA SER A 435 -10.77 -25.68 -32.13
C SER A 435 -9.35 -25.11 -32.10
N ASP A 436 -8.52 -25.42 -33.10
CA ASP A 436 -7.10 -25.04 -33.09
C ASP A 436 -6.81 -23.85 -34.00
N ALA A 437 -6.17 -22.81 -33.44
CA ALA A 437 -5.74 -21.61 -34.16
C ALA A 437 -4.22 -21.48 -34.15
N ALA A 438 -3.65 -21.07 -35.29
CA ALA A 438 -2.27 -20.61 -35.37
C ALA A 438 -2.24 -19.09 -35.12
N ILE A 439 -1.53 -18.66 -34.09
CA ILE A 439 -1.39 -17.26 -33.68
C ILE A 439 0.03 -16.83 -33.96
N THR A 440 0.22 -15.94 -34.92
CA THR A 440 1.55 -15.44 -35.28
C THR A 440 1.81 -14.10 -34.62
N LEU A 441 2.88 -14.01 -33.84
CA LEU A 441 3.35 -12.79 -33.22
C LEU A 441 4.49 -12.20 -34.04
N LYS A 442 4.40 -10.92 -34.35
CA LYS A 442 5.52 -10.08 -34.74
C LYS A 442 6.05 -9.38 -33.49
N ILE A 443 7.32 -9.58 -33.17
CA ILE A 443 7.96 -9.00 -31.99
C ILE A 443 9.16 -8.17 -32.43
N THR A 444 9.18 -6.89 -32.08
CA THR A 444 10.22 -5.94 -32.48
C THR A 444 11.04 -5.52 -31.25
N ASP A 445 12.35 -5.77 -31.27
CA ASP A 445 13.28 -5.30 -30.24
C ASP A 445 13.49 -3.79 -30.38
N THR A 446 13.18 -3.05 -29.31
CA THR A 446 13.39 -1.60 -29.22
C THR A 446 14.67 -1.21 -28.48
N GLY A 447 15.64 -2.13 -28.37
CA GLY A 447 16.95 -1.93 -27.73
C GLY A 447 17.10 -2.58 -26.35
N GLY A 448 16.12 -3.36 -25.90
CA GLY A 448 16.15 -4.07 -24.62
C GLY A 448 16.38 -5.58 -24.74
N GLY A 449 16.38 -6.10 -25.97
CA GLY A 449 16.32 -7.53 -26.26
C GLY A 449 14.92 -8.11 -26.03
N ILE A 450 14.74 -9.36 -26.44
CA ILE A 450 13.48 -10.10 -26.30
C ILE A 450 13.69 -11.21 -25.26
N GLY A 451 12.90 -11.15 -24.18
CA GLY A 451 12.81 -12.14 -23.11
C GLY A 451 11.59 -13.03 -23.27
N ASP A 452 10.93 -13.35 -22.16
CA ASP A 452 9.77 -14.25 -22.12
C ASP A 452 8.63 -13.74 -23.00
N ILE A 453 7.87 -14.66 -23.61
CA ILE A 453 6.68 -14.34 -24.41
C ILE A 453 5.48 -15.03 -23.74
N ARG A 454 4.35 -14.32 -23.65
CA ARG A 454 3.12 -14.88 -23.07
C ARG A 454 1.90 -14.60 -23.91
N LEU A 455 1.05 -15.61 -24.05
CA LEU A 455 -0.27 -15.48 -24.64
C LEU A 455 -1.33 -15.82 -23.60
N TYR A 456 -2.33 -14.95 -23.53
CA TYR A 456 -3.51 -15.11 -22.70
C TYR A 456 -4.71 -15.34 -23.59
N LEU A 457 -5.57 -16.27 -23.20
CA LEU A 457 -6.86 -16.55 -23.80
C LEU A 457 -7.95 -16.23 -22.77
N ASN A 458 -8.85 -15.31 -23.10
CA ASN A 458 -9.95 -14.87 -22.24
C ASN A 458 -9.49 -14.46 -20.82
N GLY A 459 -8.30 -13.85 -20.73
CA GLY A 459 -7.72 -13.35 -19.48
C GLY A 459 -6.88 -14.37 -18.69
N SER A 460 -6.79 -15.63 -19.13
CA SER A 460 -5.95 -16.66 -18.51
C SER A 460 -4.74 -16.97 -19.40
N ALA A 461 -3.56 -17.09 -18.81
CA ALA A 461 -2.38 -17.46 -19.57
C ALA A 461 -2.54 -18.90 -20.08
N VAL A 462 -2.24 -19.14 -21.34
CA VAL A 462 -2.31 -20.48 -21.97
C VAL A 462 -1.01 -20.87 -22.67
N MET A 463 -0.09 -19.92 -22.80
CA MET A 463 1.25 -20.13 -23.34
C MET A 463 2.25 -19.20 -22.65
N LEU A 464 3.26 -19.77 -22.02
CA LEU A 464 4.44 -19.11 -21.48
C LEU A 464 5.66 -19.72 -22.17
N ASP A 465 6.28 -18.94 -23.04
CA ASP A 465 7.51 -19.31 -23.74
C ASP A 465 8.67 -18.57 -23.08
N SER A 466 9.37 -19.29 -22.19
CA SER A 466 10.57 -18.80 -21.50
C SER A 466 11.78 -18.89 -22.44
N THR A 467 11.82 -18.04 -23.47
CA THR A 467 12.97 -18.02 -24.37
C THR A 467 14.19 -17.42 -23.70
N ARG A 468 14.91 -18.22 -22.91
CA ARG A 468 16.27 -17.87 -22.48
C ARG A 468 17.17 -17.82 -23.72
N GLY A 469 17.43 -16.61 -24.22
CA GLY A 469 18.44 -16.36 -25.25
C GLY A 469 17.97 -16.54 -26.69
N VAL A 470 16.91 -15.84 -27.11
CA VAL A 470 16.74 -15.53 -28.54
C VAL A 470 17.93 -14.67 -28.96
N LYS A 471 18.98 -15.29 -29.49
CA LYS A 471 19.98 -14.54 -30.25
C LYS A 471 19.28 -14.08 -31.52
N ILE A 472 19.19 -12.77 -31.72
CA ILE A 472 18.80 -12.19 -33.02
C ILE A 472 19.87 -12.67 -34.01
N VAL A 473 19.57 -13.74 -34.75
CA VAL A 473 20.47 -14.23 -35.78
C VAL A 473 20.19 -13.42 -37.04
N THR A 474 21.23 -12.69 -37.43
CA THR A 474 21.51 -12.04 -38.73
C THR A 474 21.04 -10.62 -39.01
N ALA A 475 21.94 -9.95 -39.75
CA ALA A 475 22.04 -8.55 -40.11
C ALA A 475 20.71 -7.90 -40.55
N ASN A 476 20.44 -6.72 -39.97
CA ASN A 476 19.43 -5.74 -40.37
C ASN A 476 17.95 -5.97 -40.01
N GLN A 477 17.56 -6.92 -39.16
CA GLN A 477 16.17 -7.01 -38.71
C GLN A 477 16.04 -7.15 -37.18
N ASN A 478 15.56 -6.08 -36.53
CA ASN A 478 15.19 -6.06 -35.11
C ASN A 478 13.86 -6.79 -34.83
N GLU A 479 13.40 -7.65 -35.74
CA GLU A 479 12.05 -8.24 -35.70
C GLU A 479 12.14 -9.77 -35.75
N ILE A 480 11.32 -10.45 -34.96
CA ILE A 480 11.13 -11.90 -35.01
C ILE A 480 9.64 -12.24 -35.20
N PHE A 481 9.39 -13.37 -35.86
CA PHE A 481 8.05 -13.94 -36.02
C PHE A 481 7.98 -15.27 -35.30
N LYS A 482 6.97 -15.44 -34.45
CA LYS A 482 6.70 -16.71 -33.75
C LYS A 482 5.25 -17.12 -33.86
N THR A 483 5.01 -18.36 -34.27
CA THR A 483 3.67 -18.91 -34.38
C THR A 483 3.40 -19.91 -33.27
N TYR A 484 2.31 -19.69 -32.53
CA TYR A 484 1.84 -20.58 -31.46
C TYR A 484 0.54 -21.24 -31.88
N LYS A 485 0.36 -22.51 -31.50
CA LYS A 485 -0.90 -23.21 -31.68
C LYS A 485 -1.70 -23.13 -30.39
N LEU A 486 -2.87 -22.49 -30.43
CA LEU A 486 -3.77 -22.38 -29.29
C LEU A 486 -5.06 -23.15 -29.57
N LYS A 487 -5.55 -23.85 -28.54
CA LYS A 487 -6.93 -24.32 -28.51
C LYS A 487 -7.84 -23.16 -28.15
N LEU A 488 -8.99 -23.05 -28.80
CA LEU A 488 -10.01 -22.03 -28.59
C LEU A 488 -11.28 -22.63 -28.00
N SER A 489 -12.03 -21.81 -27.27
CA SER A 489 -13.42 -22.09 -26.91
C SER A 489 -14.33 -21.87 -28.13
N SER A 490 -15.47 -22.54 -28.18
CA SER A 490 -16.48 -22.22 -29.21
C SER A 490 -17.03 -20.80 -28.98
N GLY A 491 -17.19 -20.02 -30.04
CA GLY A 491 -17.62 -18.62 -29.98
C GLY A 491 -16.47 -17.61 -30.00
N LEU A 492 -16.67 -16.47 -29.35
CA LEU A 492 -15.70 -15.37 -29.34
C LEU A 492 -14.57 -15.65 -28.35
N ASN A 493 -13.33 -15.50 -28.81
CA ASN A 493 -12.13 -15.65 -28.01
C ASN A 493 -11.30 -14.36 -28.08
N SER A 494 -10.90 -13.84 -26.92
CA SER A 494 -9.98 -12.71 -26.81
C SER A 494 -8.58 -13.23 -26.52
N ILE A 495 -7.65 -12.93 -27.42
CA ILE A 495 -6.23 -13.27 -27.30
C ILE A 495 -5.48 -12.00 -26.94
N ARG A 496 -4.65 -12.06 -25.90
CA ARG A 496 -3.70 -11.01 -25.56
C ARG A 496 -2.28 -11.57 -25.59
N ALA A 497 -1.37 -10.94 -26.34
CA ALA A 497 0.04 -11.31 -26.38
C ALA A 497 0.93 -10.21 -25.79
N ILE A 498 1.94 -10.61 -25.04
CA ILE A 498 2.99 -9.74 -24.49
C ILE A 498 4.36 -10.39 -24.67
N ALA A 499 5.40 -9.56 -24.67
CA ALA A 499 6.78 -10.02 -24.59
C ALA A 499 7.56 -9.14 -23.61
N PHE A 500 8.55 -9.72 -22.94
CA PHE A 500 9.41 -9.02 -22.00
C PHE A 500 10.72 -8.58 -22.66
N ASN A 501 11.41 -7.62 -22.05
CA ASN A 501 12.81 -7.35 -22.36
C ASN A 501 13.72 -8.53 -21.92
N ALA A 502 14.97 -8.57 -22.38
CA ALA A 502 15.84 -9.74 -22.19
C ALA A 502 16.11 -10.15 -20.73
N ASP A 503 15.97 -9.23 -19.77
CA ASP A 503 16.12 -9.52 -18.34
C ASP A 503 14.80 -9.64 -17.58
N ASN A 504 13.68 -9.73 -18.32
CA ASN A 504 12.31 -9.93 -17.84
C ASN A 504 11.82 -8.88 -16.82
N THR A 505 12.33 -7.66 -16.93
CA THR A 505 11.97 -6.56 -16.02
C THR A 505 10.83 -5.69 -16.49
N MET A 506 10.57 -5.65 -17.79
CA MET A 506 9.51 -4.84 -18.37
C MET A 506 8.82 -5.61 -19.49
N GLN A 507 7.48 -5.64 -19.47
CA GLN A 507 6.68 -6.20 -20.55
C GLN A 507 6.28 -5.14 -21.57
N SER A 508 5.98 -5.58 -22.79
CA SER A 508 5.36 -4.80 -23.85
C SER A 508 3.95 -4.36 -23.46
N SER A 509 3.40 -3.39 -24.18
CA SER A 509 1.94 -3.24 -24.25
C SER A 509 1.32 -4.53 -24.78
N GLY A 510 0.11 -4.87 -24.30
CA GLY A 510 -0.60 -6.06 -24.75
C GLY A 510 -1.16 -5.90 -26.16
N ALA A 511 -0.78 -6.77 -27.08
CA ALA A 511 -1.43 -6.90 -28.38
C ALA A 511 -2.71 -7.72 -28.20
N ILE A 512 -3.87 -7.13 -28.46
CA ILE A 512 -5.18 -7.79 -28.31
C ILE A 512 -5.72 -8.14 -29.69
N TYR A 513 -6.23 -9.36 -29.85
CA TYR A 513 -6.87 -9.84 -31.06
C TYR A 513 -8.08 -10.71 -30.72
N GLU A 514 -9.20 -10.47 -31.40
CA GLU A 514 -10.41 -11.27 -31.24
C GLU A 514 -10.57 -12.23 -32.41
N ILE A 515 -10.86 -13.50 -32.10
CA ILE A 515 -11.09 -14.56 -33.07
C ILE A 515 -12.37 -15.32 -32.73
N THR A 516 -13.21 -15.57 -33.73
CA THR A 516 -14.43 -16.38 -33.57
C THR A 516 -14.20 -17.81 -34.03
N ALA A 517 -14.40 -18.78 -33.14
CA ALA A 517 -14.29 -20.20 -33.46
C ALA A 517 -15.68 -20.84 -33.59
N SER A 518 -16.07 -21.17 -34.81
CA SER A 518 -17.39 -21.67 -35.18
C SER A 518 -17.38 -23.18 -35.33
N PHE A 519 -17.15 -23.89 -34.22
CA PHE A 519 -17.27 -25.35 -34.15
C PHE A 519 -18.32 -25.75 -33.10
N LYS A 520 -18.95 -26.92 -33.30
CA LYS A 520 -19.94 -27.44 -32.36
C LYS A 520 -19.25 -27.90 -31.09
N SER A 521 -19.56 -27.27 -29.95
CA SER A 521 -19.12 -27.78 -28.65
C SER A 521 -19.84 -29.09 -28.32
N THR A 522 -19.08 -30.11 -27.92
CA THR A 522 -19.60 -31.43 -27.57
C THR A 522 -19.66 -31.56 -26.04
N GLY A 523 -20.78 -31.16 -25.44
CA GLY A 523 -21.05 -31.36 -24.00
C GLY A 523 -20.78 -30.15 -23.10
N LYS A 524 -21.02 -30.31 -21.79
CA LYS A 524 -20.58 -29.37 -20.75
C LYS A 524 -19.06 -29.50 -20.54
N PRO A 525 -18.39 -28.48 -20.00
CA PRO A 525 -16.98 -28.58 -19.64
C PRO A 525 -16.72 -29.70 -18.61
N SER A 526 -15.46 -30.14 -18.55
CA SER A 526 -14.98 -31.09 -17.54
C SER A 526 -14.18 -30.40 -16.43
N LEU A 527 -14.08 -31.02 -15.27
CA LEU A 527 -13.22 -30.61 -14.17
C LEU A 527 -12.09 -31.62 -14.00
N TYR A 528 -10.85 -31.12 -13.98
CA TYR A 528 -9.66 -31.89 -13.68
C TYR A 528 -8.96 -31.30 -12.47
N ALA A 529 -8.78 -32.10 -11.43
CA ALA A 529 -8.14 -31.69 -10.19
C ALA A 529 -6.90 -32.54 -9.91
N LEU A 530 -5.79 -31.87 -9.59
CA LEU A 530 -4.62 -32.47 -8.97
C LEU A 530 -4.61 -32.08 -7.49
N VAL A 531 -4.68 -33.06 -6.60
CA VAL A 531 -4.78 -32.85 -5.15
C VAL A 531 -3.59 -33.52 -4.48
N ILE A 532 -2.76 -32.76 -3.79
CA ILE A 532 -1.48 -33.23 -3.24
C ILE A 532 -1.50 -33.04 -1.74
N GLY A 533 -1.19 -34.09 -0.98
CA GLY A 533 -0.98 -34.03 0.46
C GLY A 533 0.32 -34.71 0.83
N ILE A 534 1.22 -34.03 1.54
CA ILE A 534 2.54 -34.57 1.89
C ILE A 534 2.73 -34.55 3.41
N ASN A 535 2.65 -35.73 4.03
CA ASN A 535 2.97 -35.90 5.45
C ASN A 535 4.44 -36.26 5.67
N GLU A 536 5.00 -37.09 4.79
CA GLU A 536 6.30 -37.70 4.98
C GLU A 536 7.33 -37.16 3.98
N TYR A 537 8.51 -36.86 4.51
CA TYR A 537 9.62 -36.27 3.77
C TYR A 537 10.90 -37.05 4.03
N LYS A 538 11.80 -37.04 3.05
CA LYS A 538 13.16 -37.59 3.18
C LYS A 538 13.93 -36.94 4.33
N ASN A 539 13.64 -35.67 4.63
CA ASN A 539 14.07 -35.03 5.87
C ASN A 539 13.01 -35.23 6.97
N PRO A 540 13.28 -36.01 8.02
CA PRO A 540 12.30 -36.28 9.09
C PRO A 540 11.85 -35.03 9.86
N LYS A 541 12.61 -33.93 9.80
CA LYS A 541 12.25 -32.67 10.47
C LYS A 541 11.09 -31.91 9.80
N LEU A 542 10.71 -32.32 8.59
CA LEU A 542 9.65 -31.68 7.81
C LEU A 542 8.31 -32.42 7.91
N GLN A 543 8.20 -33.44 8.77
CA GLN A 543 6.97 -34.24 8.84
C GLN A 543 5.75 -33.42 9.25
N LEU A 544 4.64 -33.63 8.55
CA LEU A 544 3.33 -33.04 8.80
C LEU A 544 2.33 -34.12 9.21
N ASN A 545 1.32 -33.72 9.99
CA ASN A 545 0.33 -34.65 10.53
C ASN A 545 -0.97 -34.71 9.71
N TYR A 546 -1.38 -33.58 9.12
CA TYR A 546 -2.74 -33.43 8.57
C TYR A 546 -2.80 -33.26 7.05
N ALA A 547 -1.69 -33.00 6.36
CA ALA A 547 -1.68 -32.67 4.94
C ALA A 547 -2.36 -33.73 4.05
N VAL A 548 -2.15 -35.02 4.31
CA VAL A 548 -2.85 -36.11 3.59
C VAL A 548 -4.35 -36.15 3.91
N ALA A 549 -4.72 -35.90 5.17
CA ALA A 549 -6.13 -35.85 5.58
C ALA A 549 -6.86 -34.68 4.93
N ASP A 550 -6.21 -33.53 4.84
CA ASP A 550 -6.72 -32.31 4.22
C ASP A 550 -6.91 -32.45 2.71
N ALA A 551 -5.90 -33.00 2.02
CA ALA A 551 -6.01 -33.40 0.61
C ALA A 551 -7.19 -34.34 0.37
N THR A 552 -7.38 -35.34 1.24
CA THR A 552 -8.48 -36.31 1.13
C THR A 552 -9.85 -35.64 1.32
N LEU A 553 -9.98 -34.79 2.35
CA LEU A 553 -11.20 -34.04 2.62
C LEU A 553 -11.58 -33.13 1.45
N PHE A 554 -10.61 -32.38 0.92
CA PHE A 554 -10.81 -31.49 -0.21
C PHE A 554 -11.23 -32.27 -1.46
N ALA A 555 -10.50 -33.34 -1.82
CA ALA A 555 -10.81 -34.17 -2.99
C ALA A 555 -12.23 -34.74 -2.95
N ASN A 556 -12.64 -35.29 -1.81
CA ASN A 556 -13.97 -35.87 -1.64
C ASN A 556 -15.08 -34.81 -1.70
N THR A 557 -14.83 -33.64 -1.10
CA THR A 557 -15.77 -32.52 -1.15
C THR A 557 -15.93 -32.04 -2.59
N LEU A 558 -14.83 -31.82 -3.31
CA LEU A 558 -14.83 -31.35 -4.69
C LEU A 558 -15.59 -32.30 -5.63
N LYS A 559 -15.33 -33.62 -5.53
CA LYS A 559 -16.06 -34.64 -6.30
C LYS A 559 -17.57 -34.53 -6.12
N LYS A 560 -18.02 -34.30 -4.88
CA LYS A 560 -19.45 -34.24 -4.53
C LYS A 560 -20.12 -32.96 -5.04
N VAL A 561 -19.50 -31.80 -4.87
CA VAL A 561 -20.13 -30.51 -5.19
C VAL A 561 -20.05 -30.17 -6.68
N ALA A 562 -19.05 -30.68 -7.39
CA ALA A 562 -18.82 -30.39 -8.80
C ALA A 562 -19.61 -31.30 -9.76
N SER A 563 -20.05 -32.49 -9.33
CA SER A 563 -20.65 -33.50 -10.22
C SER A 563 -21.91 -33.06 -10.95
N ALA A 564 -22.64 -32.07 -10.42
CA ALA A 564 -23.84 -31.53 -11.07
C ALA A 564 -23.54 -30.44 -12.11
N LEU A 565 -22.32 -29.88 -12.10
CA LEU A 565 -21.90 -28.78 -12.97
C LEU A 565 -21.17 -29.25 -14.24
N PHE A 566 -20.32 -30.28 -14.10
CA PHE A 566 -19.40 -30.71 -15.15
C PHE A 566 -19.79 -32.08 -15.69
N ASP A 567 -19.52 -32.33 -16.98
CA ASP A 567 -19.81 -33.62 -17.62
C ASP A 567 -18.92 -34.73 -17.05
N LYS A 568 -17.66 -34.40 -16.77
CA LYS A 568 -16.68 -35.29 -16.14
C LYS A 568 -15.99 -34.55 -15.00
N VAL A 569 -15.83 -35.23 -13.87
CA VAL A 569 -15.06 -34.75 -12.70
C VAL A 569 -13.96 -35.76 -12.41
N GLU A 570 -12.74 -35.42 -12.80
CA GLU A 570 -11.55 -36.24 -12.57
C GLU A 570 -10.69 -35.62 -11.48
N VAL A 571 -10.51 -36.32 -10.37
CA VAL A 571 -9.69 -35.84 -9.25
C VAL A 571 -8.62 -36.87 -8.96
N LYS A 572 -7.37 -36.51 -9.24
CA LYS A 572 -6.19 -37.31 -8.97
C LYS A 572 -5.54 -36.85 -7.68
N THR A 573 -5.46 -37.77 -6.71
CA THR A 573 -4.86 -37.50 -5.40
C THR A 573 -3.48 -38.13 -5.33
N LEU A 574 -2.45 -37.36 -4.93
CA LEU A 574 -1.10 -37.83 -4.64
C LEU A 574 -0.88 -37.71 -3.13
N SER A 575 -0.54 -38.82 -2.46
CA SER A 575 -0.44 -38.83 -0.99
C SER A 575 0.69 -39.70 -0.42
N SER A 576 1.21 -40.63 -1.19
CA SER A 576 2.37 -41.43 -0.79
C SER A 576 3.70 -40.70 -1.05
N THR A 577 4.77 -41.11 -0.38
CA THR A 577 6.11 -40.57 -0.55
C THR A 577 6.62 -40.71 -1.98
N GLU A 578 6.29 -41.81 -2.66
CA GLU A 578 6.70 -42.08 -4.04
C GLU A 578 5.95 -41.20 -5.03
N GLU A 579 4.66 -40.96 -4.82
CA GLU A 579 3.82 -40.13 -5.68
C GLU A 579 4.13 -38.64 -5.56
N THR A 580 4.53 -38.19 -4.38
CA THR A 580 4.69 -36.76 -4.03
C THR A 580 6.12 -36.24 -4.22
N THR A 581 6.94 -36.98 -4.97
CA THR A 581 8.25 -36.51 -5.43
C THR A 581 8.10 -35.40 -6.46
N ARG A 582 9.13 -34.55 -6.59
CA ARG A 582 9.18 -33.50 -7.61
C ARG A 582 8.92 -34.03 -9.01
N GLU A 583 9.57 -35.13 -9.40
CA GLU A 583 9.44 -35.67 -10.75
C GLU A 583 8.00 -36.09 -11.07
N ASN A 584 7.34 -36.78 -10.14
CA ASN A 584 5.97 -37.25 -10.33
C ASN A 584 4.97 -36.11 -10.31
N ILE A 585 5.09 -35.14 -9.41
CA ILE A 585 4.21 -33.96 -9.41
C ILE A 585 4.35 -33.17 -10.72
N LEU A 586 5.59 -32.95 -11.20
CA LEU A 586 5.82 -32.26 -12.47
C LEU A 586 5.25 -33.04 -13.65
N LYS A 587 5.32 -34.38 -13.64
CA LYS A 587 4.71 -35.24 -14.67
C LYS A 587 3.20 -35.06 -14.71
N GLU A 588 2.53 -35.07 -13.56
CA GLU A 588 1.08 -34.90 -13.49
C GLU A 588 0.63 -33.51 -13.92
N LEU A 589 1.35 -32.45 -13.53
CA LEU A 589 1.09 -31.10 -14.01
C LEU A 589 1.26 -30.97 -15.53
N LYS A 590 2.28 -31.62 -16.11
CA LYS A 590 2.47 -31.67 -17.57
C LYS A 590 1.33 -32.37 -18.28
N ALA A 591 0.76 -33.42 -17.70
CA ALA A 591 -0.40 -34.11 -18.28
C ALA A 591 -1.62 -33.18 -18.42
N MET A 592 -1.76 -32.18 -17.55
CA MET A 592 -2.85 -31.18 -17.62
C MET A 592 -2.72 -30.22 -18.83
N GLN A 593 -1.62 -30.25 -19.57
CA GLN A 593 -1.47 -29.44 -20.79
C GLN A 593 -2.33 -29.97 -21.96
N SER A 594 -2.94 -31.15 -21.82
CA SER A 594 -3.87 -31.69 -22.81
C SER A 594 -5.31 -31.16 -22.68
N LEU A 595 -5.63 -30.40 -21.63
CA LEU A 595 -6.98 -29.89 -21.35
C LEU A 595 -7.49 -28.94 -22.44
N ASN A 596 -8.80 -28.67 -22.41
CA ASN A 596 -9.44 -27.71 -23.31
C ASN A 596 -9.71 -26.37 -22.61
N PRO A 597 -9.84 -25.25 -23.35
CA PRO A 597 -10.04 -23.93 -22.78
C PRO A 597 -11.27 -23.78 -21.87
N ASP A 598 -12.34 -24.54 -22.14
CA ASP A 598 -13.58 -24.46 -21.38
C ASP A 598 -13.56 -25.26 -20.06
N ASP A 599 -12.61 -26.20 -19.91
CA ASP A 599 -12.45 -27.03 -18.72
C ASP A 599 -12.07 -26.20 -17.49
N LEU A 600 -12.30 -26.78 -16.31
CA LEU A 600 -11.81 -26.25 -15.04
C LEU A 600 -10.61 -27.07 -14.56
N PHE A 601 -9.47 -26.40 -14.39
CA PHE A 601 -8.32 -26.96 -13.69
C PHE A 601 -8.33 -26.54 -12.23
N VAL A 602 -8.21 -27.52 -11.32
CA VAL A 602 -8.05 -27.29 -9.89
C VAL A 602 -6.71 -27.89 -9.43
N LEU A 603 -5.93 -27.11 -8.70
CA LEU A 603 -4.77 -27.61 -7.98
C LEU A 603 -4.98 -27.35 -6.49
N TYR A 604 -4.84 -28.38 -5.68
CA TYR A 604 -4.81 -28.26 -4.24
C TYR A 604 -3.51 -28.89 -3.73
N VAL A 605 -2.80 -28.17 -2.86
CA VAL A 605 -1.56 -28.68 -2.26
C VAL A 605 -1.55 -28.41 -0.77
N ALA A 606 -1.44 -29.46 0.04
CA ALA A 606 -1.10 -29.40 1.44
C ALA A 606 0.32 -29.94 1.65
N SER A 607 1.26 -29.07 2.03
CA SER A 607 2.69 -29.41 2.21
C SER A 607 3.44 -28.31 2.97
N HIS A 608 4.78 -28.35 2.95
CA HIS A 608 5.60 -27.19 3.32
C HIS A 608 5.84 -26.24 2.14
N GLY A 609 5.97 -24.95 2.45
CA GLY A 609 6.42 -23.88 1.55
C GLY A 609 7.59 -23.12 2.19
N THR A 610 8.50 -22.58 1.37
CA THR A 610 9.57 -21.70 1.85
C THR A 610 9.97 -20.70 0.76
N VAL A 611 10.48 -19.55 1.15
CA VAL A 611 11.16 -18.62 0.24
C VAL A 611 12.66 -18.70 0.48
N ASP A 612 13.44 -18.86 -0.58
CA ASP A 612 14.89 -18.83 -0.52
C ASP A 612 15.46 -18.16 -1.78
N ASP A 613 16.50 -17.33 -1.63
CA ASP A 613 17.13 -16.59 -2.75
C ASP A 613 16.12 -15.82 -3.63
N GLY A 614 15.04 -15.32 -3.02
CA GLY A 614 13.98 -14.59 -3.70
C GLY A 614 13.02 -15.42 -4.55
N GLU A 615 13.08 -16.75 -4.47
CA GLU A 615 12.16 -17.67 -5.13
C GLU A 615 11.36 -18.47 -4.10
N TYR A 616 10.05 -18.61 -4.33
CA TYR A 616 9.21 -19.50 -3.54
C TYR A 616 9.41 -20.96 -3.99
N PHE A 617 9.52 -21.88 -3.04
CA PHE A 617 9.64 -23.31 -3.25
C PHE A 617 8.54 -24.07 -2.53
N LEU A 618 7.82 -24.89 -3.29
CA LEU A 618 6.95 -25.93 -2.76
C LEU A 618 7.79 -27.17 -2.41
N ILE A 619 7.82 -27.53 -1.14
CA ILE A 619 8.63 -28.64 -0.63
C ILE A 619 7.93 -29.97 -0.94
N THR A 620 8.63 -30.85 -1.63
CA THR A 620 8.19 -32.19 -2.05
C THR A 620 8.77 -33.27 -1.15
N SER A 621 8.22 -34.50 -1.20
CA SER A 621 8.62 -35.60 -0.30
C SER A 621 10.10 -35.98 -0.41
N ASN A 622 10.74 -35.78 -1.57
CA ASN A 622 12.14 -36.14 -1.80
C ASN A 622 13.16 -35.09 -1.29
N VAL A 623 12.70 -33.95 -0.73
CA VAL A 623 13.59 -32.93 -0.16
C VAL A 623 14.27 -33.44 1.10
N GLY A 624 15.59 -33.64 1.02
CA GLY A 624 16.42 -34.07 2.16
C GLY A 624 17.01 -32.92 2.99
N SER A 625 16.97 -31.69 2.49
CA SER A 625 17.56 -30.51 3.14
C SER A 625 16.98 -29.22 2.57
N THR A 626 16.79 -28.20 3.42
CA THR A 626 16.29 -26.87 3.05
C THR A 626 17.38 -25.90 2.60
N ARG A 627 18.60 -26.40 2.31
CA ARG A 627 19.66 -25.60 1.69
C ARG A 627 19.30 -25.24 0.25
N THR A 628 19.63 -24.03 -0.18
CA THR A 628 19.34 -23.48 -1.52
C THR A 628 19.61 -24.45 -2.66
N GLU A 629 20.80 -25.07 -2.69
CA GLU A 629 21.18 -26.02 -3.75
C GLU A 629 20.24 -27.22 -3.84
N LYS A 630 19.76 -27.71 -2.70
CA LYS A 630 18.83 -28.84 -2.61
C LYS A 630 17.40 -28.44 -2.91
N LEU A 631 16.97 -27.25 -2.50
CA LEU A 631 15.65 -26.73 -2.88
C LEU A 631 15.55 -26.59 -4.41
N LYS A 632 16.59 -26.05 -5.06
CA LYS A 632 16.63 -25.89 -6.52
C LYS A 632 16.56 -27.22 -7.29
N THR A 633 17.02 -28.34 -6.72
CA THR A 633 16.97 -29.66 -7.37
C THR A 633 15.75 -30.49 -6.98
N ASP A 634 15.40 -30.50 -5.70
CA ASP A 634 14.49 -31.49 -5.13
C ASP A 634 13.08 -30.93 -4.93
N ALA A 635 12.92 -29.61 -4.77
CA ALA A 635 11.63 -28.94 -4.60
C ALA A 635 11.08 -28.37 -5.93
N ILE A 636 9.86 -27.85 -5.91
CA ILE A 636 9.26 -27.17 -7.07
C ILE A 636 9.35 -25.66 -6.86
N GLY A 637 10.25 -25.01 -7.60
CA GLY A 637 10.40 -23.55 -7.59
C GLY A 637 9.26 -22.84 -8.34
N GLN A 638 8.99 -21.61 -7.92
CA GLN A 638 7.95 -20.72 -8.48
C GLN A 638 8.07 -20.57 -10.00
N THR A 639 9.29 -20.52 -10.54
CA THR A 639 9.51 -20.34 -11.98
C THR A 639 8.95 -21.52 -12.79
N ILE A 640 9.29 -22.73 -12.39
CA ILE A 640 8.83 -23.97 -13.03
C ILE A 640 7.31 -24.13 -12.83
N PHE A 641 6.83 -23.82 -11.62
CA PHE A 641 5.40 -23.89 -11.32
C PHE A 641 4.58 -22.92 -12.19
N LYS A 642 5.04 -21.66 -12.31
CA LYS A 642 4.46 -20.64 -13.18
C LYS A 642 4.39 -21.13 -14.63
N GLU A 643 5.48 -21.68 -15.15
CA GLU A 643 5.56 -22.19 -16.52
C GLU A 643 4.58 -23.34 -16.76
N LEU A 644 4.53 -24.33 -15.86
CA LEU A 644 3.64 -25.48 -16.02
C LEU A 644 2.17 -25.09 -15.98
N VAL A 645 1.76 -24.33 -14.96
CA VAL A 645 0.36 -23.93 -14.78
C VAL A 645 -0.06 -22.90 -15.84
N GLY A 646 0.83 -21.98 -16.22
CA GLY A 646 0.60 -21.03 -17.29
C GLY A 646 0.41 -21.67 -18.67
N ASN A 647 0.97 -22.86 -18.89
CA ASN A 647 0.83 -23.63 -20.13
C ASN A 647 -0.35 -24.62 -20.13
N ILE A 648 -1.17 -24.65 -19.07
CA ILE A 648 -2.45 -25.38 -19.08
C ILE A 648 -3.47 -24.58 -19.90
N PRO A 649 -4.06 -25.14 -20.97
CA PRO A 649 -4.97 -24.39 -21.87
C PRO A 649 -6.28 -23.93 -21.23
N ALA A 650 -6.70 -24.57 -20.12
CA ALA A 650 -7.94 -24.24 -19.42
C ALA A 650 -7.96 -22.77 -18.98
N THR A 651 -9.01 -22.03 -19.36
CA THR A 651 -9.14 -20.61 -19.00
C THR A 651 -9.61 -20.41 -17.56
N LYS A 652 -10.14 -21.46 -16.92
CA LYS A 652 -10.58 -21.47 -15.52
C LYS A 652 -9.59 -22.27 -14.69
N LYS A 653 -8.87 -21.59 -13.79
CA LYS A 653 -7.83 -22.17 -12.94
C LYS A 653 -8.05 -21.76 -11.48
N LEU A 654 -8.23 -22.74 -10.61
CA LEU A 654 -8.29 -22.56 -9.16
C LEU A 654 -7.09 -23.25 -8.52
N ILE A 655 -6.25 -22.49 -7.83
CA ILE A 655 -5.05 -23.00 -7.15
C ILE A 655 -5.23 -22.74 -5.65
N ILE A 656 -5.07 -23.77 -4.85
CA ILE A 656 -5.19 -23.73 -3.40
C ILE A 656 -3.89 -24.25 -2.82
N ILE A 657 -3.27 -23.46 -1.96
CA ILE A 657 -1.98 -23.74 -1.34
C ILE A 657 -2.15 -23.70 0.18
N ASP A 658 -2.30 -24.87 0.79
CA ASP A 658 -2.34 -25.04 2.24
C ASP A 658 -0.95 -25.39 2.75
N THR A 659 -0.03 -24.43 2.68
CA THR A 659 1.37 -24.65 3.07
C THR A 659 1.72 -24.07 4.42
N CYS A 660 2.37 -24.88 5.26
CA CYS A 660 3.04 -24.41 6.46
C CYS A 660 4.44 -23.87 6.12
N ASN A 661 4.81 -22.70 6.66
CA ASN A 661 6.15 -22.14 6.48
C ASN A 661 7.19 -23.03 7.20
N ALA A 662 8.13 -23.61 6.44
CA ALA A 662 9.16 -24.50 6.98
C ALA A 662 10.34 -23.77 7.69
N GLY A 663 10.29 -22.43 7.79
CA GLY A 663 11.38 -21.60 8.32
C GLY A 663 10.95 -20.61 9.42
N ALA A 664 10.67 -21.10 10.62
CA ALA A 664 10.46 -20.23 11.79
C ALA A 664 11.79 -19.63 12.28
N LEU A 665 12.09 -18.38 11.92
CA LEU A 665 13.14 -17.55 12.54
C LEU A 665 12.55 -16.16 12.81
N GLY A 666 12.61 -15.72 14.08
CA GLY A 666 11.82 -14.62 14.64
C GLY A 666 11.97 -13.23 14.03
N GLU A 667 11.18 -12.29 14.58
CA GLU A 667 10.89 -10.94 14.05
C GLU A 667 12.10 -10.08 13.65
N ALA A 668 13.25 -10.24 14.30
CA ALA A 668 14.46 -9.46 13.99
C ALA A 668 15.20 -9.94 12.71
N ILE A 669 15.02 -11.21 12.31
CA ILE A 669 15.57 -11.77 11.06
C ILE A 669 14.59 -11.56 9.89
N GLN A 670 13.30 -11.36 10.18
CA GLN A 670 12.26 -11.09 9.17
C GLN A 670 12.51 -9.79 8.39
N VAL A 671 13.03 -8.74 9.02
CA VAL A 671 13.43 -7.50 8.31
C VAL A 671 14.65 -7.74 7.42
N ALA A 672 15.60 -8.58 7.82
CA ALA A 672 16.75 -8.96 7.00
C ALA A 672 16.34 -9.87 5.81
N MET A 673 15.34 -10.74 5.98
CA MET A 673 14.79 -11.58 4.91
C MET A 673 13.97 -10.78 3.88
N LEU A 674 13.29 -9.70 4.28
CA LEU A 674 12.63 -8.76 3.35
C LEU A 674 13.61 -8.04 2.40
N THR A 675 14.90 -8.00 2.73
CA THR A 675 15.95 -7.40 1.87
C THR A 675 16.63 -8.41 0.94
N ARG A 676 16.38 -9.73 1.08
CA ARG A 676 17.04 -10.78 0.29
C ARG A 676 16.11 -11.59 -0.62
N GLY A 677 14.78 -11.38 -0.58
CA GLY A 677 13.85 -12.14 -1.41
C GLY A 677 12.42 -11.59 -1.46
N MET A 678 11.55 -12.24 -2.24
CA MET A 678 10.13 -11.92 -2.41
C MET A 678 9.27 -12.59 -1.34
N SER A 679 8.37 -11.87 -0.64
CA SER A 679 7.46 -12.53 0.31
C SER A 679 6.51 -13.53 -0.40
N GLU A 680 6.08 -14.58 0.31
CA GLU A 680 5.15 -15.59 -0.24
C GLU A 680 3.84 -14.97 -0.77
N ASP A 681 3.24 -14.04 -0.02
CA ASP A 681 2.04 -13.31 -0.46
C ASP A 681 2.28 -12.54 -1.76
N THR A 682 3.45 -11.89 -1.89
CA THR A 682 3.83 -11.17 -3.11
C THR A 682 4.03 -12.13 -4.27
N ALA A 683 4.70 -13.26 -4.02
CA ALA A 683 4.93 -14.31 -5.01
C ALA A 683 3.61 -14.89 -5.53
N MET A 684 2.64 -15.15 -4.65
CA MET A 684 1.32 -15.66 -5.03
C MET A 684 0.50 -14.65 -5.82
N LYS A 685 0.54 -13.36 -5.47
CA LYS A 685 -0.13 -12.30 -6.24
C LYS A 685 0.47 -12.14 -7.64
N ILE A 686 1.80 -12.16 -7.74
CA ILE A 686 2.49 -12.11 -9.04
C ILE A 686 2.14 -13.35 -9.87
N LEU A 687 2.17 -14.53 -9.27
CA LEU A 687 1.81 -15.78 -9.93
C LEU A 687 0.36 -15.79 -10.43
N SER A 688 -0.59 -15.43 -9.56
CA SER A 688 -2.02 -15.35 -9.89
C SER A 688 -2.27 -14.45 -11.09
N ARG A 689 -1.64 -13.27 -11.13
CA ARG A 689 -1.72 -12.33 -12.25
C ARG A 689 -1.03 -12.84 -13.51
N ALA A 690 0.17 -13.42 -13.38
CA ALA A 690 0.92 -13.95 -14.51
C ALA A 690 0.22 -15.13 -15.19
N VAL A 691 -0.54 -15.92 -14.42
CA VAL A 691 -1.26 -17.12 -14.91
C VAL A 691 -2.73 -16.81 -15.23
N GLY A 692 -3.31 -15.73 -14.67
CA GLY A 692 -4.74 -15.44 -14.76
C GLY A 692 -5.58 -16.46 -14.00
N SER A 693 -5.19 -16.76 -12.75
CA SER A 693 -5.82 -17.78 -11.90
C SER A 693 -6.32 -17.22 -10.58
N THR A 694 -7.34 -17.87 -10.00
CA THR A 694 -7.71 -17.66 -8.60
C THR A 694 -6.77 -18.48 -7.72
N ILE A 695 -6.03 -17.82 -6.83
CA ILE A 695 -5.13 -18.46 -5.86
C ILE A 695 -5.61 -18.15 -4.45
N LEU A 696 -5.81 -19.19 -3.63
CA LEU A 696 -6.10 -19.10 -2.21
C LEU A 696 -4.96 -19.79 -1.44
N SER A 697 -4.37 -19.12 -0.46
CA SER A 697 -3.32 -19.69 0.40
C SER A 697 -3.68 -19.58 1.88
N ALA A 698 -3.31 -20.58 2.68
CA ALA A 698 -3.72 -20.73 4.07
C ALA A 698 -3.14 -19.69 5.03
N SER A 699 -1.96 -19.15 4.73
CA SER A 699 -1.30 -18.19 5.61
C SER A 699 -0.33 -17.30 4.84
N THR A 700 -0.03 -16.14 5.41
CA THR A 700 1.05 -15.26 4.94
C THR A 700 2.42 -15.78 5.38
N SER A 701 3.51 -15.26 4.80
CA SER A 701 4.88 -15.61 5.17
C SER A 701 5.25 -15.34 6.64
N LEU A 702 4.38 -14.65 7.39
CA LEU A 702 4.59 -14.25 8.78
C LEU A 702 3.79 -15.11 9.78
N GLN A 703 2.96 -16.03 9.31
CA GLN A 703 2.04 -16.81 10.14
C GLN A 703 2.18 -18.31 9.87
N GLU A 704 1.95 -19.11 10.91
CA GLU A 704 1.79 -20.56 10.77
C GLU A 704 0.34 -20.86 10.38
N ALA A 705 0.12 -21.80 9.46
CA ALA A 705 -1.20 -22.35 9.23
C ALA A 705 -1.62 -23.16 10.47
N LEU A 706 -2.85 -22.93 10.96
CA LEU A 706 -3.34 -23.60 12.16
C LEU A 706 -3.86 -25.00 11.82
N GLU A 707 -3.41 -25.96 12.62
CA GLU A 707 -3.64 -27.40 12.41
C GLU A 707 -4.52 -28.02 13.50
N GLY A 708 -5.14 -29.16 13.20
CA GLY A 708 -5.89 -29.98 14.16
C GLY A 708 -7.32 -29.52 14.46
N TYR A 709 -7.90 -28.61 13.67
CA TYR A 709 -9.31 -28.25 13.76
C TYR A 709 -10.19 -29.34 13.15
N GLN A 710 -10.95 -30.07 13.97
CA GLN A 710 -11.79 -31.20 13.51
C GLN A 710 -10.98 -32.28 12.77
N GLY A 711 -9.70 -32.47 13.14
CA GLY A 711 -8.81 -33.45 12.48
C GLY A 711 -8.18 -32.95 11.18
N HIS A 712 -8.24 -31.65 10.90
CA HIS A 712 -7.81 -31.01 9.66
C HIS A 712 -7.11 -29.67 9.91
N GLY A 713 -6.41 -29.15 8.90
CA GLY A 713 -6.02 -27.75 8.85
C GLY A 713 -7.24 -26.82 8.90
N LEU A 714 -7.19 -25.75 9.71
CA LEU A 714 -8.32 -24.81 9.86
C LEU A 714 -8.75 -24.24 8.51
N PHE A 715 -7.77 -23.86 7.68
CA PHE A 715 -8.01 -23.30 6.35
C PHE A 715 -8.75 -24.31 5.44
N THR A 716 -8.25 -25.54 5.32
CA THR A 716 -8.89 -26.57 4.48
C THR A 716 -10.29 -26.92 4.98
N TYR A 717 -10.49 -27.02 6.30
CA TYR A 717 -11.81 -27.25 6.84
C TYR A 717 -12.79 -26.14 6.45
N VAL A 718 -12.42 -24.87 6.67
CA VAL A 718 -13.26 -23.72 6.30
C VAL A 718 -13.53 -23.70 4.79
N LEU A 719 -12.50 -23.89 3.96
CA LEU A 719 -12.62 -23.94 2.51
C LEU A 719 -13.65 -24.98 2.05
N THR A 720 -13.62 -26.19 2.60
CA THR A 720 -14.55 -27.26 2.21
C THR A 720 -15.97 -27.01 2.70
N GLU A 721 -16.14 -26.36 3.86
CA GLU A 721 -17.46 -25.91 4.33
C GLU A 721 -18.05 -24.81 3.45
N GLY A 722 -17.21 -23.90 2.96
CA GLY A 722 -17.58 -22.90 1.95
C GLY A 722 -18.09 -23.55 0.66
N LEU A 723 -17.34 -24.53 0.13
CA LEU A 723 -17.70 -25.30 -1.06
C LEU A 723 -19.01 -26.09 -0.90
N LYS A 724 -19.34 -26.55 0.31
CA LYS A 724 -20.61 -27.24 0.60
C LYS A 724 -21.82 -26.32 0.65
N GLY A 725 -21.63 -24.99 0.56
CA GLY A 725 -22.70 -24.01 0.41
C GLY A 725 -22.64 -22.83 1.36
N LYS A 726 -21.79 -22.85 2.41
CA LYS A 726 -21.70 -21.70 3.33
C LYS A 726 -21.18 -20.42 2.68
N ALA A 727 -20.51 -20.54 1.53
CA ALA A 727 -20.07 -19.40 0.74
C ALA A 727 -21.19 -18.77 -0.12
N ASP A 728 -22.27 -19.51 -0.44
CA ASP A 728 -23.38 -19.02 -1.28
C ASP A 728 -24.32 -18.09 -0.49
N LYS A 729 -23.80 -16.94 -0.03
CA LYS A 729 -24.59 -15.94 0.70
C LYS A 729 -25.73 -15.36 -0.14
N GLY A 730 -25.63 -15.46 -1.46
CA GLY A 730 -26.66 -14.99 -2.40
C GLY A 730 -27.80 -15.98 -2.63
N ASN A 731 -27.72 -17.21 -2.09
CA ASN A 731 -28.65 -18.31 -2.37
C ASN A 731 -28.87 -18.53 -3.88
N THR A 732 -27.78 -18.45 -4.65
CA THR A 732 -27.81 -18.61 -6.11
C THR A 732 -27.87 -20.09 -6.51
N GLY A 733 -27.62 -21.01 -5.58
CA GLY A 733 -27.48 -22.45 -5.80
C GLY A 733 -26.10 -22.82 -6.34
N TYR A 734 -25.16 -21.89 -6.40
CA TYR A 734 -23.81 -22.08 -6.90
C TYR A 734 -22.80 -21.43 -5.97
N VAL A 735 -21.64 -22.07 -5.81
CA VAL A 735 -20.49 -21.46 -5.13
C VAL A 735 -19.48 -21.02 -6.19
N ARG A 736 -19.25 -19.71 -6.29
CA ARG A 736 -18.26 -19.10 -7.19
C ARG A 736 -16.92 -18.91 -6.48
N THR A 737 -15.85 -18.76 -7.27
CA THR A 737 -14.51 -18.47 -6.73
C THR A 737 -14.46 -17.22 -5.85
N THR A 738 -15.17 -16.14 -6.22
CA THR A 738 -15.21 -14.91 -5.43
C THR A 738 -15.94 -15.08 -4.10
N GLU A 739 -17.07 -15.78 -4.11
CA GLU A 739 -17.85 -16.07 -2.90
C GLU A 739 -17.06 -16.98 -1.94
N LEU A 740 -16.38 -17.98 -2.48
CA LEU A 740 -15.52 -18.86 -1.71
C LEU A 740 -14.34 -18.10 -1.10
N ALA A 741 -13.71 -17.21 -1.87
CA ALA A 741 -12.64 -16.35 -1.41
C ALA A 741 -13.12 -15.45 -0.26
N ASP A 742 -14.21 -14.72 -0.46
CA ASP A 742 -14.78 -13.83 0.56
C ASP A 742 -15.17 -14.60 1.84
N TYR A 743 -15.72 -15.80 1.70
CA TYR A 743 -16.06 -16.65 2.85
C TYR A 743 -14.81 -17.05 3.65
N VAL A 744 -13.77 -17.52 2.96
CA VAL A 744 -12.51 -17.94 3.59
C VAL A 744 -11.77 -16.77 4.24
N ASP A 745 -11.75 -15.59 3.59
CA ASP A 745 -11.10 -14.38 4.11
C ASP A 745 -11.69 -13.93 5.45
N ASN A 746 -12.98 -14.16 5.65
CA ASN A 746 -13.70 -13.75 6.85
C ASN A 746 -13.70 -14.83 7.94
N GLU A 747 -13.99 -16.08 7.59
CA GLU A 747 -14.21 -17.13 8.58
C GLU A 747 -12.91 -17.69 9.17
N VAL A 748 -11.83 -17.78 8.39
CA VAL A 748 -10.55 -18.31 8.91
C VAL A 748 -10.01 -17.42 10.05
N PRO A 749 -9.89 -16.08 9.90
CA PRO A 749 -9.42 -15.24 10.99
C PRO A 749 -10.33 -15.29 12.21
N MET A 750 -11.65 -15.26 12.00
CA MET A 750 -12.62 -15.33 13.10
C MET A 750 -12.48 -16.62 13.92
N LEU A 751 -12.39 -17.78 13.26
CA LEU A 751 -12.24 -19.06 13.94
C LEU A 751 -10.84 -19.22 14.57
N ALA A 752 -9.79 -18.75 13.91
CA ALA A 752 -8.42 -18.75 14.42
C ALA A 752 -8.35 -18.01 15.77
N GLU A 753 -8.89 -16.81 15.85
CA GLU A 753 -8.91 -16.01 17.08
C GLU A 753 -9.85 -16.63 18.14
N LYS A 754 -11.02 -17.10 17.73
CA LYS A 754 -12.02 -17.66 18.64
C LYS A 754 -11.53 -18.94 19.32
N ILE A 755 -10.96 -19.87 18.55
CA ILE A 755 -10.61 -21.23 19.00
C ILE A 755 -9.16 -21.33 19.43
N PHE A 756 -8.23 -20.82 18.61
CA PHE A 756 -6.79 -21.02 18.81
C PHE A 756 -6.11 -19.84 19.51
N LYS A 757 -6.81 -18.71 19.69
CA LYS A 757 -6.25 -17.45 20.23
C LYS A 757 -5.00 -17.00 19.48
N LYS A 758 -4.93 -17.33 18.19
CA LYS A 758 -3.84 -17.00 17.27
C LYS A 758 -4.43 -16.38 16.01
N ALA A 759 -3.69 -15.50 15.37
CA ALA A 759 -4.10 -14.91 14.10
C ALA A 759 -3.67 -15.81 12.93
N GLN A 760 -4.60 -16.09 12.02
CA GLN A 760 -4.33 -16.69 10.72
C GLN A 760 -5.16 -15.93 9.69
N TYR A 761 -4.48 -15.27 8.75
CA TYR A 761 -5.10 -14.58 7.63
C TYR A 761 -4.70 -15.28 6.33
N PRO A 762 -5.68 -15.79 5.56
CA PRO A 762 -5.43 -16.31 4.23
C PRO A 762 -4.87 -15.25 3.28
N THR A 763 -4.10 -15.70 2.27
CA THR A 763 -3.76 -14.86 1.12
C THR A 763 -4.71 -15.18 -0.02
N ILE A 764 -5.38 -14.16 -0.55
CA ILE A 764 -6.33 -14.28 -1.65
C ILE A 764 -5.86 -13.44 -2.82
N SER A 765 -5.74 -14.08 -3.99
CA SER A 765 -5.47 -13.39 -5.24
C SER A 765 -6.39 -13.91 -6.33
N ILE A 766 -7.33 -13.06 -6.75
CA ILE A 766 -8.27 -13.38 -7.82
C ILE A 766 -7.81 -12.65 -9.09
N SER A 767 -7.46 -13.43 -10.11
CA SER A 767 -7.22 -12.93 -11.46
C SER A 767 -8.09 -13.71 -12.45
N GLY A 768 -8.59 -13.04 -13.49
CA GLY A 768 -9.54 -13.59 -14.43
C GLY A 768 -11.01 -13.43 -14.02
N GLN A 769 -11.91 -14.16 -14.68
CA GLN A 769 -13.35 -14.11 -14.39
C GLN A 769 -13.73 -15.04 -13.24
N ALA A 770 -14.73 -14.64 -12.44
CA ALA A 770 -15.31 -15.51 -11.43
C ALA A 770 -16.13 -16.63 -12.09
N PHE A 771 -15.93 -17.88 -11.64
CA PHE A 771 -16.62 -19.05 -12.20
C PHE A 771 -17.17 -19.95 -11.09
N PRO A 772 -18.26 -20.70 -11.37
CA PRO A 772 -18.82 -21.66 -10.43
C PRO A 772 -17.89 -22.87 -10.29
N ILE A 773 -17.74 -23.34 -9.05
CA ILE A 773 -16.92 -24.52 -8.69
C ILE A 773 -17.82 -25.69 -8.30
N GLY A 774 -18.92 -25.40 -7.60
CA GLY A 774 -19.86 -26.39 -7.11
C GLY A 774 -21.31 -25.91 -7.19
N LYS A 775 -22.24 -26.86 -7.30
CA LYS A 775 -23.68 -26.61 -7.19
C LYS A 775 -24.15 -27.06 -5.81
N VAL A 776 -24.89 -26.20 -5.13
CA VAL A 776 -25.43 -26.44 -3.79
C VAL A 776 -26.95 -26.36 -3.82
N ARG A 777 -27.59 -26.96 -2.82
CA ARG A 777 -29.06 -27.10 -2.76
C ARG A 777 -29.70 -25.94 -2.03
#